data_AF-A0A135V9I4-F1
#
_entry.id   AF-A0A135V9I4-F1
#
_cell.length_a   1.000
_cell.length_b   1.000
_cell.length_c   1.000
_cell.angle_alpha   90.00
_cell.angle_beta   90.00
_cell.angle_gamma   90.00
#
_symmetry.space_group_name_H-M   'P 1'
#
loop_
_entity.id
_entity.type
_entity.pdbx_description
1 polymer ?
#
loop_
_entity_poly.entity_id
_entity_poly.type
_entity_poly.pdbx_seq_one_letter_code
_entity_poly.pdbx_strand_id
1 'polypeptide(L)'
;MDIDHRNKGPRACTTCAKAKARCISGPDGSNKCERCHRLRKPCGSQTPAPPRAKKEPKPTKVSELEKRLDELTTQLSAGATTQQQGSGSGGGVVDGVGGRNSNSSTAEVATTVANGTVVGSANSPLPPSGSIAPASAKIPINCDHLFPPEDVVVVGGEGGWSDTSPAPSASTADDHHTVGSSQADTNGGAGAGTGTGPTTTDSPWPLNNEQSKVLKLFMDEMQELYPFVIVPPHMGPTQLAAERPFLWKGIMMTACHLDATKQVLLGEELLQDIVQAAFMKPKKSLDVLQGLQLLIAWYHYNINSYQLTNLLFLARSMCVSLGFKDSPMQLGERGGKGSGICISFQKPESEARKVQTQEEISAQLELMRAFAGCYYLNTLVFTTNKRPDAFMNTTYLESCCRQIEEAAEYPSDALLVHLFKIQQLAQTISLTLGTESTSFQSLQLPLTMVVQSFQQQLDIFKTSLPAHLKDNVGLLAHISIAQVLLYEIGIPEARSPASFISLTERLELLWGCCSAAKTFLEIRFPRNHLSVQPRFTCLSSSDFLYVFIVCLKLMTLDQVPGWDLPLVQKHLDLGGVVESQVAHLEVFVAHRSGKFRRAAADAAAARGEEGMAAATDVPGPKVVDPFLRLTEMLRYFKDIVKGELCGLKSQPAIQEPIQLPANLSDGTQAMIRDLDASFWTGVLGEDAGTWDVGNYSLYLVTDSTPAILGDRDLSSVVAAAVRGGVTIVQYRDKTSDTGELVVNARKLHAVCRAAGVPLLINDRVDVALAVGCEGVHIGQDDMELTAARKILGPDAIIGVTASTIEEALKACEDGADYLGIGTVFATSTKENTKHIIGTAGLRTILTKLAAAGHLPRVKTVCIGGLNPSNIQRVLYQSATPDSPSPAAIDGVALVSAIVAARDPESASRSLLELVKTSPSYRSITSLSSSSSGSGASADVAQLLAQIPSVITRVATTSPLSHNMTNLVVQNFAANVALAVGASPIMANYGEEAPDLARLGGSLVINMGTVTPDGIANYLKALAAYNAARRPVVFDPVGAGATSIRRNAVKTILAGGYLDLIKGNEGEIATVWGEGAMEQQKGVDSSSTLTPAQKARLVRDLARRERNVVLMTGKTDYLSDGNRTLAVDNGHELLGQITGTGCVLGTTVSAMLAAWADEDKLLAVLAGLLHFEIAAEWAAVRADVQGPGTFVPAFIDELARVRRVTVEGDLTWLQGAKVEVVDVE
;
A
#
# COMPACT_ATOMS: atom_id res chain seq x y z
N MET A 1 48.33 32.04 -22.88
CA MET A 1 49.13 31.46 -21.79
C MET A 1 48.43 30.19 -21.37
N ASP A 2 49.21 29.15 -21.18
CA ASP A 2 48.79 27.80 -21.51
C ASP A 2 48.66 26.87 -20.30
N ILE A 3 47.67 25.97 -20.42
CA ILE A 3 47.78 24.53 -20.12
C ILE A 3 48.08 24.11 -18.65
N ASP A 4 46.96 23.85 -17.94
CA ASP A 4 46.57 22.50 -17.50
C ASP A 4 47.21 21.87 -16.22
N HIS A 5 46.57 20.79 -15.76
CA HIS A 5 47.05 19.67 -14.94
C HIS A 5 47.16 19.87 -13.41
N ARG A 6 46.06 19.55 -12.68
CA ARG A 6 45.91 18.20 -12.08
C ARG A 6 44.63 17.98 -11.24
N ASN A 7 43.62 17.40 -11.87
CA ASN A 7 42.71 16.48 -11.19
C ASN A 7 43.48 15.20 -10.79
N LYS A 8 43.68 14.94 -9.48
CA LYS A 8 44.16 13.63 -8.96
C LYS A 8 43.54 13.31 -7.60
N GLY A 9 42.79 12.22 -7.54
CA GLY A 9 42.26 11.63 -6.30
C GLY A 9 43.32 11.01 -5.37
N PRO A 10 42.90 10.21 -4.37
CA PRO A 10 43.77 9.79 -3.26
C PRO A 10 44.96 8.94 -3.73
N ARG A 11 46.17 9.43 -3.50
CA ARG A 11 47.41 8.73 -3.85
C ARG A 11 47.76 7.66 -2.80
N ALA A 12 47.17 6.48 -2.96
CA ALA A 12 47.76 5.27 -2.40
C ALA A 12 49.14 5.02 -3.03
N CYS A 13 50.09 4.46 -2.27
CA CYS A 13 51.39 4.08 -2.83
C CYS A 13 51.23 3.03 -3.94
N THR A 14 52.16 2.98 -4.89
CA THR A 14 52.05 2.12 -6.10
C THR A 14 51.72 0.65 -5.78
N THR A 15 52.31 0.12 -4.71
CA THR A 15 52.11 -1.26 -4.22
C THR A 15 50.74 -1.50 -3.58
N CYS A 16 50.11 -0.49 -3.00
CA CYS A 16 48.75 -0.59 -2.46
C CYS A 16 47.69 -0.31 -3.56
N ALA A 17 47.96 0.65 -4.45
CA ALA A 17 47.13 0.93 -5.62
C ALA A 17 46.99 -0.29 -6.54
N LYS A 18 48.10 -0.94 -6.94
CA LYS A 18 48.08 -2.19 -7.74
C LYS A 18 47.33 -3.34 -7.06
N ALA A 19 47.23 -3.33 -5.73
CA ALA A 19 46.56 -4.35 -4.94
C ALA A 19 45.16 -3.94 -4.45
N LYS A 20 44.57 -2.87 -5.00
CA LYS A 20 43.26 -2.29 -4.64
C LYS A 20 43.02 -2.14 -3.12
N ALA A 21 44.08 -1.88 -2.35
CA ALA A 21 44.05 -1.95 -0.89
C ALA A 21 44.29 -0.59 -0.22
N ARG A 22 43.71 -0.41 0.97
CA ARG A 22 43.85 0.80 1.78
C ARG A 22 45.33 1.07 2.09
N CYS A 23 45.74 2.33 1.91
CA CYS A 23 47.09 2.81 2.15
C CYS A 23 47.04 3.85 3.27
N ILE A 24 47.76 3.58 4.36
CA ILE A 24 47.81 4.40 5.59
C ILE A 24 49.28 4.65 5.90
N SER A 25 49.63 5.85 6.39
CA SER A 25 51.00 6.15 6.86
C SER A 25 51.49 5.07 7.83
N GLY A 26 52.76 4.69 7.72
CA GLY A 26 53.38 3.77 8.67
C GLY A 26 53.65 4.45 10.03
N PRO A 27 54.10 3.69 11.03
CA PRO A 27 54.59 4.25 12.29
C PRO A 27 55.74 5.25 12.07
N ASP A 28 55.89 6.18 13.00
CA ASP A 28 56.81 7.31 12.87
C ASP A 28 58.26 6.88 12.59
N GLY A 29 58.93 7.64 11.72
CA GLY A 29 60.26 7.31 11.18
C GLY A 29 60.28 6.28 10.04
N SER A 30 59.16 5.60 9.72
CA SER A 30 59.14 4.61 8.63
C SER A 30 58.76 5.21 7.27
N ASN A 31 59.68 5.15 6.30
CA ASN A 31 59.46 5.57 4.90
C ASN A 31 58.56 4.60 4.08
N LYS A 32 57.60 3.92 4.72
CA LYS A 32 56.69 2.95 4.10
C LYS A 32 55.30 3.09 4.70
N CYS A 33 54.25 2.93 3.88
CA CYS A 33 52.89 2.80 4.39
C CYS A 33 52.76 1.51 5.23
N GLU A 34 51.88 1.51 6.23
CA GLU A 34 51.69 0.44 7.22
C GLU A 34 51.61 -0.96 6.57
N ARG A 35 50.78 -1.10 5.54
CA ARG A 35 50.61 -2.35 4.78
C ARG A 35 51.88 -2.80 4.04
N CYS A 36 52.66 -1.88 3.47
CA CYS A 36 53.95 -2.22 2.87
C CYS A 36 55.01 -2.54 3.92
N HIS A 37 54.98 -1.89 5.08
CA HIS A 37 55.86 -2.19 6.20
C HIS A 37 55.60 -3.61 6.75
N ARG A 38 54.34 -3.94 7.06
CA ARG A 38 53.92 -5.25 7.57
C ARG A 38 54.23 -6.39 6.59
N LEU A 39 53.98 -6.18 5.30
CA LEU A 39 54.24 -7.17 4.25
C LEU A 39 55.68 -7.11 3.69
N ARG A 40 56.57 -6.30 4.27
CA ARG A 40 57.98 -6.07 3.85
C ARG A 40 58.17 -5.62 2.39
N LYS A 41 57.12 -5.20 1.68
CA LYS A 41 57.15 -4.80 0.25
C LYS A 41 57.70 -3.36 0.05
N PRO A 42 58.22 -3.02 -1.15
CA PRO A 42 58.56 -1.64 -1.48
C PRO A 42 57.32 -0.73 -1.51
N CYS A 43 57.53 0.58 -1.32
CA CYS A 43 56.48 1.59 -1.23
C CYS A 43 56.83 2.78 -2.13
N GLY A 44 56.24 2.87 -3.33
CA GLY A 44 56.48 3.97 -4.28
C GLY A 44 55.49 5.13 -4.11
N SER A 45 55.99 6.35 -4.34
CA SER A 45 55.38 7.67 -4.03
C SER A 45 55.32 8.02 -2.54
N GLN A 46 55.90 9.17 -2.17
CA GLN A 46 55.93 9.70 -0.81
C GLN A 46 54.61 10.41 -0.42
N THR A 47 54.43 10.55 0.89
CA THR A 47 53.36 11.28 1.60
C THR A 47 51.92 10.82 1.31
N PRO A 48 51.41 9.82 2.04
CA PRO A 48 49.97 9.54 2.12
C PRO A 48 49.20 10.74 2.70
N ALA A 49 47.92 10.87 2.36
CA ALA A 49 47.06 11.93 2.89
C ALA A 49 46.65 11.65 4.36
N PRO A 50 46.48 12.70 5.20
CA PRO A 50 46.00 12.55 6.57
C PRO A 50 44.56 12.00 6.63
N PRO A 51 44.16 11.37 7.76
CA PRO A 51 42.82 10.84 7.92
C PRO A 51 41.78 11.97 7.88
N ARG A 52 40.75 11.80 7.03
CA ARG A 52 39.62 12.72 6.94
C ARG A 52 38.82 12.67 8.24
N ALA A 53 38.62 13.82 8.88
CA ALA A 53 37.75 13.93 10.05
C ALA A 53 36.35 13.35 9.75
N LYS A 54 35.76 12.64 10.72
CA LYS A 54 34.35 12.21 10.62
C LYS A 54 33.50 13.47 10.46
N LYS A 55 32.74 13.56 9.37
CA LYS A 55 31.67 14.54 9.26
C LYS A 55 30.52 14.01 10.12
N GLU A 56 30.06 14.79 11.08
CA GLU A 56 28.91 14.41 11.91
C GLU A 56 27.68 14.16 11.02
N PRO A 57 26.85 13.15 11.33
CA PRO A 57 25.60 12.95 10.63
C PRO A 57 24.71 14.18 10.86
N LYS A 58 24.02 14.66 9.81
CA LYS A 58 22.98 15.66 10.00
C LYS A 58 21.88 15.05 10.89
N PRO A 59 21.32 15.79 11.86
CA PRO A 59 20.20 15.30 12.66
C PRO A 59 19.02 14.95 11.74
N THR A 60 18.32 13.88 12.08
CA THR A 60 17.09 13.47 11.40
C THR A 60 15.92 14.32 11.92
N LYS A 61 14.85 14.45 11.11
CA LYS A 61 13.60 15.12 11.54
C LYS A 61 13.02 14.56 12.85
N VAL A 62 13.31 13.29 13.16
CA VAL A 62 12.88 12.63 14.40
C VAL A 62 13.57 13.27 15.60
N SER A 63 14.91 13.39 15.58
CA SER A 63 15.69 14.07 16.64
C SER A 63 15.30 15.53 16.84
N GLU A 64 14.91 16.24 15.77
CA GLU A 64 14.46 17.63 15.83
C GLU A 64 13.02 17.77 16.39
N LEU A 65 12.19 16.73 16.27
CA LEU A 65 10.86 16.64 16.88
C LEU A 65 10.93 16.18 18.35
N GLU A 66 11.76 15.18 18.66
CA GLU A 66 12.02 14.70 20.02
C GLU A 66 12.51 15.86 20.90
N LYS A 67 13.45 16.66 20.42
CA LYS A 67 13.94 17.84 21.15
C LYS A 67 12.83 18.88 21.42
N ARG A 68 11.94 19.13 20.46
CA ARG A 68 10.79 20.03 20.65
C ARG A 68 9.75 19.47 21.61
N LEU A 69 9.61 18.15 21.65
CA LEU A 69 8.74 17.47 22.61
C LEU A 69 9.29 17.60 24.03
N ASP A 70 10.59 17.33 24.25
CA ASP A 70 11.27 17.56 25.53
C ASP A 70 11.18 19.06 25.97
N GLU A 71 11.36 20.01 25.04
CA GLU A 71 11.23 21.45 25.31
C GLU A 71 9.80 21.82 25.76
N LEU A 72 8.75 21.27 25.11
CA LEU A 72 7.35 21.47 25.50
C LEU A 72 6.99 20.76 26.82
N THR A 73 7.45 19.53 27.02
CA THR A 73 7.21 18.77 28.26
C THR A 73 7.88 19.45 29.46
N THR A 74 9.04 20.09 29.25
CA THR A 74 9.71 20.88 30.30
C THR A 74 8.88 22.12 30.68
N GLN A 75 8.28 22.80 29.70
CA GLN A 75 7.40 23.96 29.93
C GLN A 75 6.11 23.56 30.66
N LEU A 76 5.49 22.43 30.29
CA LEU A 76 4.31 21.89 30.98
C LEU A 76 4.64 21.45 32.42
N SER A 77 5.80 20.82 32.64
CA SER A 77 6.25 20.41 33.99
C SER A 77 6.44 21.59 34.93
N ALA A 78 6.89 22.75 34.43
CA ALA A 78 7.06 23.95 35.24
C ALA A 78 5.74 24.58 35.70
N GLY A 79 4.61 24.29 35.04
CA GLY A 79 3.29 24.82 35.38
C GLY A 79 2.57 24.07 36.50
N ALA A 80 3.02 22.85 36.86
CA ALA A 80 2.27 21.95 37.75
C ALA A 80 2.63 22.10 39.25
N THR A 81 3.72 22.78 39.60
CA THR A 81 4.33 22.69 40.94
C THR A 81 3.91 23.80 41.92
N THR A 82 2.82 24.52 41.65
CA THR A 82 2.41 25.70 42.44
C THR A 82 0.99 25.62 42.99
N GLN A 83 0.56 24.44 43.46
CA GLN A 83 -0.67 24.33 44.27
C GLN A 83 -0.74 23.04 45.13
N GLN A 84 -0.02 23.01 46.26
CA GLN A 84 -0.45 22.43 47.56
C GLN A 84 0.71 22.36 48.58
N GLN A 85 0.77 23.34 49.49
CA GLN A 85 1.10 23.12 50.91
C GLN A 85 0.60 24.33 51.71
N GLY A 86 0.20 24.11 52.96
CA GLY A 86 -0.75 24.97 53.67
C GLY A 86 -0.17 25.88 54.77
N SER A 87 -1.00 26.85 55.14
CA SER A 87 -1.14 27.46 56.49
C SER A 87 -0.13 27.05 57.60
N GLY A 88 0.67 28.00 58.08
CA GLY A 88 1.49 27.79 59.29
C GLY A 88 2.34 29.00 59.73
N SER A 89 1.78 29.83 60.62
CA SER A 89 2.46 30.67 61.63
C SER A 89 3.93 31.15 61.46
N GLY A 90 4.10 32.48 61.37
CA GLY A 90 5.04 33.25 62.22
C GLY A 90 6.47 33.54 61.72
N GLY A 91 7.00 34.73 62.05
CA GLY A 91 8.39 34.78 62.57
C GLY A 91 9.48 35.70 61.96
N GLY A 92 9.25 36.57 60.97
CA GLY A 92 10.05 37.80 60.71
C GLY A 92 11.59 37.78 60.50
N VAL A 93 12.15 39.01 60.51
CA VAL A 93 13.52 39.39 60.93
C VAL A 93 14.74 39.15 59.98
N VAL A 94 14.94 40.12 59.06
CA VAL A 94 16.19 40.79 58.55
C VAL A 94 17.38 40.12 57.81
N ASP A 95 17.85 40.90 56.81
CA ASP A 95 19.23 41.26 56.37
C ASP A 95 20.24 40.30 55.68
N GLY A 96 20.49 40.60 54.39
CA GLY A 96 21.82 41.00 53.88
C GLY A 96 22.70 39.96 53.16
N VAL A 97 23.75 40.33 52.40
CA VAL A 97 24.19 41.65 51.85
C VAL A 97 25.16 41.42 50.65
N GLY A 98 25.10 42.28 49.61
CA GLY A 98 26.10 42.38 48.51
C GLY A 98 25.92 41.40 47.34
N GLY A 99 26.29 41.70 46.08
CA GLY A 99 26.98 42.86 45.46
C GLY A 99 28.08 42.38 44.50
N ARG A 100 28.30 42.89 43.28
CA ARG A 100 27.90 44.15 42.59
C ARG A 100 27.84 43.95 41.06
N ASN A 101 27.03 44.77 40.38
CA ASN A 101 27.20 45.46 39.07
C ASN A 101 27.69 44.66 37.82
N SER A 102 27.28 44.99 36.59
CA SER A 102 26.97 46.33 36.05
C SER A 102 26.05 46.35 34.81
N ASN A 103 25.25 47.44 34.68
CA ASN A 103 24.72 48.06 33.45
C ASN A 103 23.71 47.26 32.58
N SER A 104 22.62 47.86 32.05
CA SER A 104 22.09 49.23 32.24
C SER A 104 20.64 49.37 31.72
N SER A 105 19.86 50.26 32.37
CA SER A 105 18.64 50.96 31.91
C SER A 105 17.46 50.14 31.34
N THR A 106 16.27 50.02 31.97
CA THR A 106 15.23 51.04 32.38
C THR A 106 14.45 51.67 31.22
N ALA A 107 13.11 51.80 31.25
CA ALA A 107 12.10 51.38 32.25
C ALA A 107 10.67 51.32 31.65
N GLU A 108 9.73 50.74 32.42
CA GLU A 108 8.29 50.67 32.14
C GLU A 108 7.52 51.89 32.66
N VAL A 109 6.38 52.22 32.02
CA VAL A 109 5.22 52.93 32.60
C VAL A 109 3.97 52.56 31.78
N ALA A 110 2.77 52.31 32.29
CA ALA A 110 2.31 51.70 33.55
C ALA A 110 0.81 51.33 33.37
N THR A 111 0.32 50.28 34.03
CA THR A 111 -1.12 49.95 34.07
C THR A 111 -1.85 50.68 35.20
N THR A 112 -3.13 50.98 35.00
CA THR A 112 -4.09 51.35 36.06
C THR A 112 -5.37 50.54 35.96
N VAL A 113 -6.09 50.41 37.07
CA VAL A 113 -7.05 49.33 37.35
C VAL A 113 -8.48 49.85 37.42
N ALA A 114 -9.46 49.05 36.95
CA ALA A 114 -10.86 49.13 37.38
C ALA A 114 -11.53 47.75 37.35
N ASN A 115 -12.20 47.37 38.44
CA ASN A 115 -13.07 46.18 38.52
C ASN A 115 -14.53 46.57 38.22
N GLY A 116 -15.34 45.62 37.74
CA GLY A 116 -16.80 45.75 37.61
C GLY A 116 -17.47 44.37 37.51
N THR A 117 -18.62 44.18 38.17
CA THR A 117 -19.26 42.87 38.36
C THR A 117 -20.80 42.99 38.42
N VAL A 118 -21.49 41.84 38.25
CA VAL A 118 -22.90 41.52 38.63
C VAL A 118 -24.06 41.95 37.70
N VAL A 119 -25.11 41.09 37.65
CA VAL A 119 -26.50 41.26 37.14
C VAL A 119 -26.68 41.24 35.61
N GLY A 120 -27.70 40.58 35.00
CA GLY A 120 -28.81 39.76 35.54
C GLY A 120 -29.70 39.11 34.45
N SER A 121 -30.83 38.49 34.85
CA SER A 121 -31.70 37.59 34.04
C SER A 121 -33.09 38.17 33.72
N ALA A 122 -33.77 37.72 32.63
CA ALA A 122 -35.23 37.44 32.60
C ALA A 122 -35.80 36.85 31.26
N ASN A 123 -36.29 35.60 31.32
CA ASN A 123 -37.59 35.04 30.85
C ASN A 123 -38.34 35.48 29.54
N SER A 124 -38.60 34.48 28.67
CA SER A 124 -39.92 33.86 28.27
C SER A 124 -41.17 34.73 27.96
N PRO A 125 -42.09 34.35 27.01
CA PRO A 125 -42.68 32.99 26.91
C PRO A 125 -43.09 32.42 25.51
N LEU A 126 -43.60 31.17 25.54
CA LEU A 126 -44.33 30.38 24.50
C LEU A 126 -45.87 30.63 24.62
N PRO A 127 -46.83 29.94 23.91
CA PRO A 127 -46.79 28.80 22.95
C PRO A 127 -47.71 29.08 21.68
N PRO A 128 -48.35 28.11 20.94
CA PRO A 128 -48.23 26.63 20.88
C PRO A 128 -48.17 25.96 19.47
N SER A 129 -47.66 24.71 19.46
CA SER A 129 -48.07 23.51 18.67
C SER A 129 -48.33 23.54 17.15
N GLY A 130 -47.66 22.61 16.42
CA GLY A 130 -48.05 22.17 15.07
C GLY A 130 -47.04 21.18 14.46
N SER A 131 -47.13 19.87 14.78
CA SER A 131 -46.04 18.90 14.56
C SER A 131 -46.35 17.78 13.55
N ILE A 132 -45.46 17.59 12.57
CA ILE A 132 -45.24 16.33 11.83
C ILE A 132 -43.72 16.12 11.73
N ALA A 133 -43.25 14.87 11.84
CA ALA A 133 -41.82 14.54 11.95
C ALA A 133 -41.33 13.60 10.83
N PRO A 134 -40.04 13.67 10.46
CA PRO A 134 -39.29 12.55 9.91
C PRO A 134 -38.39 11.91 10.97
N ALA A 135 -38.13 10.61 10.85
CA ALA A 135 -37.38 9.84 11.85
C ALA A 135 -35.85 10.05 11.74
N SER A 136 -35.15 9.96 12.88
CA SER A 136 -33.70 9.75 12.93
C SER A 136 -33.37 8.71 14.00
N ALA A 137 -32.64 7.66 13.61
CA ALA A 137 -32.22 6.58 14.50
C ALA A 137 -30.74 6.76 14.86
N LYS A 138 -30.47 7.24 16.07
CA LYS A 138 -29.13 7.17 16.67
C LYS A 138 -29.02 5.88 17.47
N ILE A 139 -27.95 5.11 17.26
CA ILE A 139 -27.53 4.05 18.18
C ILE A 139 -26.31 4.57 18.96
N PRO A 140 -26.45 4.88 20.26
CA PRO A 140 -25.30 5.08 21.14
C PRO A 140 -24.79 3.71 21.62
N ILE A 141 -23.51 3.43 21.39
CA ILE A 141 -22.82 2.36 22.12
C ILE A 141 -22.25 3.00 23.38
N ASN A 142 -22.79 2.63 24.54
CA ASN A 142 -22.16 2.96 25.82
C ASN A 142 -21.23 1.82 26.24
N CYS A 143 -20.04 2.17 26.76
CA CYS A 143 -18.97 1.22 27.06
C CYS A 143 -18.69 1.17 28.56
N ASP A 144 -19.59 0.55 29.32
CA ASP A 144 -19.40 0.22 30.73
C ASP A 144 -19.25 -1.31 30.91
N HIS A 145 -18.55 -1.72 31.97
CA HIS A 145 -18.32 -3.11 32.40
C HIS A 145 -17.38 -4.00 31.55
N LEU A 146 -16.09 -3.63 31.52
CA LEU A 146 -15.00 -4.60 31.30
C LEU A 146 -13.95 -4.50 32.43
N PHE A 147 -14.09 -5.39 33.42
CA PHE A 147 -13.15 -5.75 34.48
C PHE A 147 -12.68 -4.66 35.49
N PRO A 148 -13.24 -4.64 36.72
CA PRO A 148 -12.54 -4.15 37.91
C PRO A 148 -11.60 -5.24 38.49
N PRO A 149 -10.50 -4.88 39.19
CA PRO A 149 -9.63 -5.85 39.89
C PRO A 149 -9.97 -6.02 41.39
N GLU A 150 -9.72 -7.22 41.91
CA GLU A 150 -9.63 -7.58 43.35
C GLU A 150 -8.14 -7.59 43.80
N ASP A 151 -7.70 -7.53 45.07
CA ASP A 151 -8.38 -7.36 46.39
C ASP A 151 -7.88 -6.05 47.11
N VAL A 152 -7.27 -5.89 48.31
CA VAL A 152 -6.67 -6.75 49.36
C VAL A 152 -7.09 -6.30 50.79
N VAL A 153 -7.50 -7.25 51.63
CA VAL A 153 -7.88 -7.14 53.09
C VAL A 153 -6.98 -6.29 54.01
N VAL A 154 -7.59 -5.48 54.90
CA VAL A 154 -7.11 -5.27 56.30
C VAL A 154 -8.27 -5.20 57.34
N VAL A 155 -8.36 -6.27 58.15
CA VAL A 155 -8.93 -6.48 59.50
C VAL A 155 -9.67 -5.36 60.27
N GLY A 156 -10.89 -5.69 60.76
CA GLY A 156 -11.43 -5.27 62.08
C GLY A 156 -12.85 -4.66 62.08
N GLY A 157 -13.86 -5.17 62.79
CA GLY A 157 -13.95 -6.39 63.63
C GLY A 157 -15.35 -6.58 64.28
N GLU A 158 -15.51 -7.66 65.07
CA GLU A 158 -16.71 -8.08 65.86
C GLU A 158 -17.96 -8.60 65.08
N GLY A 159 -18.65 -9.66 65.56
CA GLY A 159 -19.93 -10.06 64.91
C GLY A 159 -20.57 -11.48 65.02
N GLY A 160 -20.12 -12.42 65.86
CA GLY A 160 -20.97 -13.55 66.37
C GLY A 160 -21.71 -14.55 65.44
N TRP A 161 -21.04 -15.70 65.16
CA TRP A 161 -21.53 -17.10 65.29
C TRP A 161 -22.65 -17.73 64.39
N SER A 162 -22.22 -18.86 63.76
CA SER A 162 -22.89 -20.17 63.58
C SER A 162 -24.15 -20.38 62.70
N ASP A 163 -23.92 -21.03 61.56
CA ASP A 163 -24.60 -22.23 61.01
C ASP A 163 -26.02 -22.62 61.48
N THR A 164 -26.94 -22.84 60.53
CA THR A 164 -27.23 -24.21 60.00
C THR A 164 -28.28 -24.23 58.85
N SER A 165 -28.04 -25.10 57.86
CA SER A 165 -29.01 -25.57 56.84
C SER A 165 -29.86 -26.76 57.41
N PRO A 166 -30.80 -27.45 56.70
CA PRO A 166 -31.18 -27.36 55.26
C PRO A 166 -32.67 -27.56 54.83
N ALA A 167 -33.05 -27.00 53.66
CA ALA A 167 -33.98 -27.54 52.63
C ALA A 167 -35.47 -27.87 53.02
N PRO A 168 -36.38 -28.38 52.13
CA PRO A 168 -36.30 -28.60 50.67
C PRO A 168 -37.54 -28.16 49.79
N SER A 169 -37.33 -28.14 48.46
CA SER A 169 -38.22 -28.57 47.32
C SER A 169 -39.63 -27.99 47.00
N ALA A 170 -39.77 -27.49 45.73
CA ALA A 170 -40.81 -27.79 44.70
C ALA A 170 -42.31 -27.37 44.87
N SER A 171 -43.14 -27.07 43.83
CA SER A 171 -42.92 -26.72 42.39
C SER A 171 -44.22 -26.26 41.63
N THR A 172 -44.08 -25.34 40.65
CA THR A 172 -44.87 -25.13 39.39
C THR A 172 -46.41 -24.87 39.36
N ALA A 173 -46.81 -23.65 38.95
CA ALA A 173 -47.53 -23.23 37.70
C ALA A 173 -48.82 -23.94 37.18
N ASP A 174 -49.70 -23.40 36.33
CA ASP A 174 -50.26 -22.05 35.90
C ASP A 174 -51.50 -22.38 34.96
N ASP A 175 -52.27 -21.57 34.18
CA ASP A 175 -52.35 -20.16 33.70
C ASP A 175 -53.84 -19.84 33.26
N HIS A 176 -54.09 -18.67 32.61
CA HIS A 176 -55.06 -18.34 31.54
C HIS A 176 -56.33 -17.46 31.83
N HIS A 177 -56.26 -16.23 31.31
CA HIS A 177 -57.31 -15.41 30.66
C HIS A 177 -58.46 -14.68 31.42
N THR A 178 -58.34 -13.33 31.41
CA THR A 178 -59.41 -12.30 31.21
C THR A 178 -60.01 -11.58 32.45
N VAL A 179 -59.49 -10.37 32.70
CA VAL A 179 -60.18 -9.12 33.12
C VAL A 179 -61.37 -9.22 34.11
N GLY A 180 -61.22 -8.57 35.28
CA GLY A 180 -62.32 -7.74 35.82
C GLY A 180 -62.87 -8.04 37.22
N SER A 181 -62.10 -7.70 38.26
CA SER A 181 -62.55 -7.27 39.60
C SER A 181 -63.15 -8.27 40.62
N SER A 182 -62.78 -8.04 41.88
CA SER A 182 -63.39 -8.46 43.17
C SER A 182 -63.20 -9.91 43.70
N GLN A 183 -62.68 -9.95 44.94
CA GLN A 183 -62.91 -10.90 46.06
C GLN A 183 -62.55 -12.42 45.97
N ALA A 184 -61.75 -12.83 46.98
CA ALA A 184 -61.79 -14.10 47.75
C ALA A 184 -61.38 -15.47 47.13
N ASP A 185 -60.34 -16.05 47.72
CA ASP A 185 -60.22 -17.43 48.29
C ASP A 185 -60.43 -18.74 47.46
N THR A 186 -59.34 -19.54 47.40
CA THR A 186 -59.23 -21.04 47.37
C THR A 186 -59.27 -21.91 46.09
N ASN A 187 -58.28 -22.85 46.02
CA ASN A 187 -58.26 -24.25 45.51
C ASN A 187 -58.44 -24.66 44.00
N GLY A 188 -57.32 -25.01 43.33
CA GLY A 188 -56.99 -26.40 42.88
C GLY A 188 -57.31 -26.95 41.45
N GLY A 189 -56.29 -27.55 40.77
CA GLY A 189 -56.45 -28.84 40.05
C GLY A 189 -56.15 -29.02 38.52
N ALA A 190 -54.91 -29.40 38.16
CA ALA A 190 -54.46 -30.32 37.06
C ALA A 190 -54.85 -30.16 35.55
N GLY A 191 -53.89 -30.33 34.61
CA GLY A 191 -54.27 -30.63 33.19
C GLY A 191 -53.30 -30.51 31.97
N ALA A 192 -52.03 -30.96 32.01
CA ALA A 192 -51.15 -31.35 30.86
C ALA A 192 -51.13 -30.56 29.51
N GLY A 193 -49.96 -30.03 29.09
CA GLY A 193 -49.71 -29.54 27.72
C GLY A 193 -48.25 -29.14 27.41
N THR A 194 -47.56 -29.88 26.55
CA THR A 194 -46.12 -29.77 26.21
C THR A 194 -45.60 -28.39 25.77
N GLY A 195 -44.46 -27.93 26.35
CA GLY A 195 -43.69 -26.80 25.83
C GLY A 195 -42.35 -26.58 26.55
N THR A 196 -41.23 -27.11 26.02
CA THR A 196 -39.88 -26.93 26.61
C THR A 196 -39.21 -25.65 26.12
N GLY A 197 -38.88 -24.73 27.03
CA GLY A 197 -38.00 -23.59 26.74
C GLY A 197 -36.54 -24.01 26.47
N PRO A 198 -35.75 -23.19 25.78
CA PRO A 198 -34.37 -23.54 25.38
C PRO A 198 -33.40 -23.56 26.56
N THR A 199 -32.57 -24.60 26.62
CA THR A 199 -31.51 -24.78 27.64
C THR A 199 -30.24 -23.98 27.33
N THR A 200 -29.53 -23.56 28.37
CA THR A 200 -28.31 -22.74 28.28
C THR A 200 -27.07 -23.55 27.86
N THR A 201 -26.85 -23.76 26.56
CA THR A 201 -25.77 -24.64 26.04
C THR A 201 -25.06 -24.15 24.76
N ASP A 202 -24.97 -22.83 24.51
CA ASP A 202 -24.47 -22.27 23.22
C ASP A 202 -23.15 -21.47 23.26
N SER A 203 -22.39 -21.50 24.36
CA SER A 203 -21.04 -20.91 24.38
C SER A 203 -20.00 -21.87 23.74
N PRO A 204 -19.12 -21.40 22.83
CA PRO A 204 -18.04 -22.23 22.27
C PRO A 204 -16.88 -22.45 23.25
N TRP A 205 -16.81 -21.66 24.32
CA TRP A 205 -15.72 -21.70 25.29
C TRP A 205 -15.82 -22.95 26.19
N PRO A 206 -14.71 -23.67 26.45
CA PRO A 206 -14.70 -24.78 27.39
C PRO A 206 -15.17 -24.34 28.79
N LEU A 207 -15.98 -25.17 29.45
CA LEU A 207 -16.46 -24.89 30.81
C LEU A 207 -15.28 -24.86 31.79
N ASN A 208 -15.44 -24.16 32.93
CA ASN A 208 -14.34 -23.96 33.90
C ASN A 208 -13.71 -25.28 34.44
N ASN A 209 -14.45 -26.39 34.39
CA ASN A 209 -13.97 -27.74 34.73
C ASN A 209 -13.32 -28.52 33.55
N GLU A 210 -13.51 -28.06 32.31
CA GLU A 210 -12.79 -28.53 31.12
C GLU A 210 -11.47 -27.78 30.92
N GLN A 211 -11.45 -26.47 31.19
CA GLN A 211 -10.31 -25.58 30.90
C GLN A 211 -8.96 -26.10 31.41
N SER A 212 -8.89 -26.65 32.63
CA SER A 212 -7.65 -27.24 33.17
C SER A 212 -7.16 -28.47 32.38
N LYS A 213 -8.07 -29.25 31.79
CA LYS A 213 -7.73 -30.41 30.94
C LYS A 213 -7.25 -29.95 29.57
N VAL A 214 -7.90 -28.93 29.01
CA VAL A 214 -7.55 -28.33 27.71
C VAL A 214 -6.18 -27.62 27.79
N LEU A 215 -5.89 -26.92 28.89
CA LEU A 215 -4.58 -26.35 29.17
C LEU A 215 -3.51 -27.43 29.29
N LYS A 216 -3.77 -28.51 30.04
CA LYS A 216 -2.82 -29.63 30.16
C LYS A 216 -2.55 -30.29 28.79
N LEU A 217 -3.58 -30.49 27.96
CA LEU A 217 -3.41 -31.04 26.62
C LEU A 217 -2.49 -30.16 25.74
N PHE A 218 -2.57 -28.82 25.88
CA PHE A 218 -1.63 -27.93 25.20
C PHE A 218 -0.19 -28.14 25.69
N MET A 219 0.02 -28.19 27.00
CA MET A 219 1.36 -28.32 27.59
C MET A 219 2.00 -29.69 27.29
N ASP A 220 1.21 -30.77 27.34
CA ASP A 220 1.68 -32.15 27.17
C ASP A 220 1.87 -32.55 25.68
N GLU A 221 1.06 -32.04 24.73
CA GLU A 221 1.09 -32.48 23.32
C GLU A 221 1.42 -31.38 22.29
N MET A 222 1.09 -30.11 22.56
CA MET A 222 1.21 -29.03 21.55
C MET A 222 2.47 -28.19 21.70
N GLN A 223 2.85 -27.91 22.95
CA GLN A 223 3.95 -27.01 23.28
C GLN A 223 5.30 -27.52 22.79
N GLU A 224 5.55 -28.84 22.84
CA GLU A 224 6.78 -29.45 22.32
C GLU A 224 6.92 -29.30 20.80
N LEU A 225 5.81 -29.20 20.06
CA LEU A 225 5.79 -29.05 18.61
C LEU A 225 5.97 -27.58 18.15
N TYR A 226 5.79 -26.61 19.06
CA TYR A 226 6.04 -25.20 18.83
C TYR A 226 6.68 -24.54 20.07
N PRO A 227 7.96 -24.84 20.37
CA PRO A 227 8.61 -24.54 21.66
C PRO A 227 8.89 -23.04 21.91
N PHE A 228 8.37 -22.15 21.07
CA PHE A 228 8.59 -20.70 21.11
C PHE A 228 7.56 -19.95 21.97
N VAL A 229 6.46 -20.61 22.32
CA VAL A 229 5.43 -20.13 23.24
C VAL A 229 5.27 -21.19 24.33
N ILE A 230 5.68 -20.85 25.57
CA ILE A 230 5.72 -21.77 26.70
C ILE A 230 4.82 -21.23 27.81
N VAL A 231 3.96 -22.08 28.37
CA VAL A 231 3.19 -21.80 29.59
C VAL A 231 4.03 -22.23 30.81
N PRO A 232 4.33 -21.32 31.76
CA PRO A 232 4.99 -21.70 33.00
C PRO A 232 4.15 -22.70 33.82
N PRO A 233 4.71 -23.81 34.32
CA PRO A 233 3.95 -24.87 35.01
C PRO A 233 3.15 -24.47 36.26
N HIS A 234 3.35 -23.27 36.78
CA HIS A 234 2.63 -22.71 37.93
C HIS A 234 1.38 -21.91 37.53
N MET A 235 1.21 -21.53 36.25
CA MET A 235 0.19 -20.59 35.81
C MET A 235 -1.12 -21.30 35.44
N GLY A 236 -2.17 -21.10 36.25
CA GLY A 236 -3.46 -21.77 36.08
C GLY A 236 -4.39 -21.12 35.04
N PRO A 237 -5.47 -21.80 34.59
CA PRO A 237 -6.43 -21.27 33.62
C PRO A 237 -6.97 -19.88 33.94
N THR A 238 -7.42 -19.65 35.18
CA THR A 238 -7.95 -18.35 35.64
C THR A 238 -6.91 -17.24 35.57
N GLN A 239 -5.65 -17.57 35.87
CA GLN A 239 -4.54 -16.62 35.84
C GLN A 239 -4.16 -16.26 34.40
N LEU A 240 -4.03 -17.26 33.51
CA LEU A 240 -3.83 -17.05 32.08
C LEU A 240 -4.93 -16.18 31.47
N ALA A 241 -6.19 -16.47 31.77
CA ALA A 241 -7.33 -15.71 31.24
C ALA A 241 -7.34 -14.23 31.69
N ALA A 242 -6.84 -13.94 32.90
CA ALA A 242 -6.80 -12.58 33.45
C ALA A 242 -5.53 -11.79 33.05
N GLU A 243 -4.35 -12.42 33.12
CA GLU A 243 -3.06 -11.75 32.87
C GLU A 243 -2.68 -11.75 31.38
N ARG A 244 -3.05 -12.79 30.64
CA ARG A 244 -2.59 -13.08 29.26
C ARG A 244 -3.75 -13.57 28.36
N PRO A 245 -4.80 -12.75 28.16
CA PRO A 245 -6.01 -13.18 27.47
C PRO A 245 -5.77 -13.64 26.03
N PHE A 246 -4.85 -13.04 25.27
CA PHE A 246 -4.63 -13.41 23.86
C PHE A 246 -3.89 -14.76 23.73
N LEU A 247 -2.89 -15.00 24.56
CA LEU A 247 -2.26 -16.30 24.73
C LEU A 247 -3.28 -17.35 25.18
N TRP A 248 -4.13 -17.03 26.17
CA TRP A 248 -5.19 -17.93 26.64
C TRP A 248 -6.16 -18.34 25.51
N LYS A 249 -6.63 -17.39 24.70
CA LYS A 249 -7.44 -17.68 23.50
C LYS A 249 -6.70 -18.60 22.52
N GLY A 250 -5.41 -18.32 22.28
CA GLY A 250 -4.55 -19.13 21.40
C GLY A 250 -4.34 -20.57 21.90
N ILE A 251 -4.16 -20.76 23.21
CA ILE A 251 -4.04 -22.07 23.86
C ILE A 251 -5.35 -22.85 23.70
N MET A 252 -6.50 -22.24 23.99
CA MET A 252 -7.82 -22.90 23.87
C MET A 252 -8.11 -23.31 22.42
N MET A 253 -7.86 -22.43 21.44
CA MET A 253 -8.00 -22.74 20.01
C MET A 253 -7.08 -23.89 19.58
N THR A 254 -5.81 -23.87 20.01
CA THR A 254 -4.82 -24.90 19.65
C THR A 254 -5.18 -26.26 20.24
N ALA A 255 -5.47 -26.32 21.54
CA ALA A 255 -5.81 -27.57 22.21
C ALA A 255 -7.13 -28.18 21.73
N CYS A 256 -8.10 -27.36 21.30
CA CYS A 256 -9.36 -27.83 20.71
C CYS A 256 -9.23 -28.49 19.33
N HIS A 257 -8.03 -28.84 18.85
CA HIS A 257 -7.79 -29.52 17.57
C HIS A 257 -8.56 -30.84 17.31
N LEU A 258 -9.20 -31.46 18.31
CA LEU A 258 -10.09 -32.62 18.15
C LEU A 258 -11.59 -32.27 18.25
N ASP A 259 -11.94 -30.99 18.29
CA ASP A 259 -13.29 -30.44 18.21
C ASP A 259 -13.32 -29.35 17.13
N ALA A 260 -13.78 -29.72 15.93
CA ALA A 260 -13.79 -28.81 14.79
C ALA A 260 -14.64 -27.55 15.02
N THR A 261 -15.71 -27.63 15.83
CA THR A 261 -16.58 -26.46 16.06
C THR A 261 -15.93 -25.50 17.06
N LYS A 262 -15.39 -26.00 18.18
CA LYS A 262 -14.68 -25.15 19.15
C LYS A 262 -13.45 -24.50 18.50
N GLN A 263 -12.62 -25.26 17.75
CA GLN A 263 -11.41 -24.69 17.14
C GLN A 263 -11.72 -23.61 16.10
N VAL A 264 -12.74 -23.77 15.25
CA VAL A 264 -13.13 -22.74 14.27
C VAL A 264 -13.57 -21.45 14.98
N LEU A 265 -14.55 -21.56 15.88
CA LEU A 265 -15.14 -20.39 16.53
C LEU A 265 -14.11 -19.63 17.40
N LEU A 266 -13.26 -20.35 18.14
CA LEU A 266 -12.19 -19.74 18.94
C LEU A 266 -11.09 -19.09 18.08
N GLY A 267 -10.82 -19.64 16.88
CA GLY A 267 -9.85 -19.08 15.94
C GLY A 267 -10.36 -17.84 15.21
N GLU A 268 -11.65 -17.80 14.85
CA GLU A 268 -12.31 -16.61 14.31
C GLU A 268 -12.38 -15.48 15.34
N GLU A 269 -12.77 -15.79 16.58
CA GLU A 269 -12.82 -14.82 17.69
C GLU A 269 -11.42 -14.23 17.98
N LEU A 270 -10.38 -15.08 18.07
CA LEU A 270 -9.00 -14.64 18.27
C LEU A 270 -8.46 -13.80 17.10
N LEU A 271 -8.78 -14.15 15.86
CA LEU A 271 -8.38 -13.36 14.69
C LEU A 271 -9.03 -11.97 14.72
N GLN A 272 -10.32 -11.88 15.06
CA GLN A 272 -11.03 -10.61 15.21
C GLN A 272 -10.41 -9.74 16.32
N ASP A 273 -10.14 -10.32 17.49
CA ASP A 273 -9.52 -9.63 18.62
C ASP A 273 -8.12 -9.11 18.29
N ILE A 274 -7.27 -9.90 17.64
CA ILE A 274 -5.92 -9.48 17.24
C ILE A 274 -5.99 -8.33 16.23
N VAL A 275 -6.92 -8.38 15.27
CA VAL A 275 -7.13 -7.28 14.32
C VAL A 275 -7.59 -6.01 15.06
N GLN A 276 -8.53 -6.12 15.99
CA GLN A 276 -9.00 -4.97 16.78
C GLN A 276 -7.88 -4.39 17.67
N ALA A 277 -7.06 -5.24 18.30
CA ALA A 277 -5.91 -4.84 19.11
C ALA A 277 -4.76 -4.23 18.28
N ALA A 278 -4.65 -4.57 17.00
CA ALA A 278 -3.69 -3.93 16.09
C ALA A 278 -4.09 -2.48 15.72
N PHE A 279 -5.39 -2.15 15.74
CA PHE A 279 -5.90 -0.81 15.42
C PHE A 279 -6.15 0.08 16.65
N MET A 280 -6.61 -0.46 17.78
CA MET A 280 -6.86 0.34 18.99
C MET A 280 -5.58 0.50 19.83
N LYS A 281 -5.17 1.76 20.09
CA LYS A 281 -4.04 2.22 20.94
C LYS A 281 -2.99 1.13 21.27
N PRO A 282 -1.84 1.07 20.59
CA PRO A 282 -1.01 -0.13 20.48
C PRO A 282 -0.40 -0.63 21.81
N LYS A 283 -1.18 -1.39 22.59
CA LYS A 283 -0.69 -2.39 23.54
C LYS A 283 -0.13 -3.57 22.74
N LYS A 284 0.98 -3.36 22.04
CA LYS A 284 1.77 -4.43 21.41
C LYS A 284 2.52 -5.18 22.52
N SER A 285 1.79 -5.98 23.28
CA SER A 285 2.30 -6.84 24.35
C SER A 285 2.87 -8.15 23.80
N LEU A 286 3.66 -8.82 24.63
CA LEU A 286 4.11 -10.20 24.39
C LEU A 286 2.92 -11.15 24.21
N ASP A 287 1.90 -11.01 25.06
CA ASP A 287 0.63 -11.76 25.02
C ASP A 287 -0.04 -11.78 23.64
N VAL A 288 -0.26 -10.61 23.01
CA VAL A 288 -0.86 -10.53 21.67
C VAL A 288 0.06 -11.17 20.61
N LEU A 289 1.39 -11.08 20.76
CA LEU A 289 2.34 -11.73 19.85
C LEU A 289 2.30 -13.25 19.99
N GLN A 290 2.23 -13.78 21.21
CA GLN A 290 2.16 -15.22 21.47
C GLN A 290 0.83 -15.81 20.98
N GLY A 291 -0.30 -15.12 21.23
CA GLY A 291 -1.62 -15.48 20.67
C GLY A 291 -1.62 -15.51 19.13
N LEU A 292 -1.02 -14.50 18.50
CA LEU A 292 -0.84 -14.43 17.04
C LEU A 292 0.06 -15.56 16.51
N GLN A 293 1.11 -15.95 17.23
CA GLN A 293 1.97 -17.07 16.83
C GLN A 293 1.25 -18.41 16.91
N LEU A 294 0.44 -18.66 17.94
CA LEU A 294 -0.39 -19.87 18.01
C LEU A 294 -1.45 -19.90 16.90
N LEU A 295 -2.09 -18.76 16.60
CA LEU A 295 -3.00 -18.63 15.46
C LEU A 295 -2.32 -18.98 14.13
N ILE A 296 -1.12 -18.43 13.86
CA ILE A 296 -0.37 -18.72 12.63
C ILE A 296 0.12 -20.18 12.57
N ALA A 297 0.53 -20.77 13.69
CA ALA A 297 1.07 -22.13 13.75
C ALA A 297 -0.01 -23.22 13.58
N TRP A 298 -1.23 -22.99 14.10
CA TRP A 298 -2.26 -24.02 14.27
C TRP A 298 -3.61 -23.74 13.59
N TYR A 299 -3.92 -22.49 13.23
CA TYR A 299 -5.20 -22.12 12.61
C TYR A 299 -5.14 -21.93 11.08
N HIS A 300 -3.95 -22.03 10.48
CA HIS A 300 -3.71 -21.52 9.12
C HIS A 300 -4.56 -22.17 8.01
N TYR A 301 -5.10 -23.37 8.19
CA TYR A 301 -6.01 -24.00 7.22
C TYR A 301 -7.35 -23.25 7.04
N ASN A 302 -7.72 -22.38 7.98
CA ASN A 302 -8.86 -21.46 7.87
C ASN A 302 -8.44 -20.02 7.48
N ILE A 303 -7.16 -19.81 7.13
CA ILE A 303 -6.59 -18.50 6.82
C ILE A 303 -6.16 -18.51 5.35
N ASN A 304 -6.68 -17.58 4.54
CA ASN A 304 -6.29 -17.46 3.13
C ASN A 304 -4.80 -17.07 2.99
N SER A 305 -4.16 -17.44 1.89
CA SER A 305 -2.73 -17.19 1.60
C SER A 305 -2.28 -15.74 1.85
N TYR A 306 -3.08 -14.76 1.39
CA TYR A 306 -2.84 -13.34 1.61
C TYR A 306 -3.02 -12.91 3.08
N GLN A 307 -3.98 -13.51 3.80
CA GLN A 307 -4.17 -13.26 5.24
C GLN A 307 -2.99 -13.82 6.05
N LEU A 308 -2.53 -15.04 5.75
CA LEU A 308 -1.37 -15.66 6.39
C LEU A 308 -0.11 -14.81 6.22
N THR A 309 0.12 -14.31 4.99
CA THR A 309 1.24 -13.40 4.69
C THR A 309 1.14 -12.09 5.49
N ASN A 310 -0.05 -11.49 5.57
CA ASN A 310 -0.28 -10.28 6.36
C ASN A 310 -0.11 -10.50 7.87
N LEU A 311 -0.49 -11.67 8.40
CA LEU A 311 -0.33 -12.03 9.82
C LEU A 311 1.14 -12.28 10.18
N LEU A 312 1.93 -12.89 9.30
CA LEU A 312 3.39 -13.00 9.44
C LEU A 312 4.06 -11.62 9.48
N PHE A 313 3.65 -10.69 8.62
CA PHE A 313 4.12 -9.30 8.64
C PHE A 313 3.63 -8.51 9.87
N LEU A 314 2.45 -8.82 10.42
CA LEU A 314 1.98 -8.25 11.68
C LEU A 314 2.84 -8.70 12.86
N ALA A 315 3.14 -10.00 12.97
CA ALA A 315 4.05 -10.52 14.00
C ALA A 315 5.44 -9.86 13.91
N ARG A 316 6.00 -9.74 12.69
CA ARG A 316 7.24 -9.00 12.40
C ARG A 316 7.18 -7.54 12.88
N SER A 317 6.07 -6.83 12.60
CA SER A 317 5.83 -5.45 13.04
C SER A 317 5.71 -5.32 14.57
N MET A 318 5.18 -6.35 15.24
CA MET A 318 5.10 -6.40 16.70
C MET A 318 6.47 -6.60 17.35
N CYS A 319 7.31 -7.50 16.83
CA CYS A 319 8.69 -7.67 17.30
C CYS A 319 9.48 -6.36 17.29
N VAL A 320 9.49 -5.62 16.17
CA VAL A 320 10.18 -4.31 16.07
C VAL A 320 9.65 -3.28 17.09
N SER A 321 8.39 -3.42 17.51
CA SER A 321 7.75 -2.53 18.48
C SER A 321 7.97 -2.92 19.94
N LEU A 322 8.20 -4.21 20.22
CA LEU A 322 8.55 -4.76 21.54
C LEU A 322 9.99 -4.41 21.97
N GLY A 323 10.77 -3.73 21.12
CA GLY A 323 12.12 -3.27 21.43
C GLY A 323 13.23 -3.93 20.62
N PHE A 324 12.92 -4.93 19.78
CA PHE A 324 13.87 -5.61 18.91
C PHE A 324 14.27 -4.73 17.71
N LYS A 325 15.10 -3.70 17.98
CA LYS A 325 15.72 -2.79 17.01
C LYS A 325 17.20 -3.15 16.78
N ASP A 326 17.75 -2.70 15.66
CA ASP A 326 19.10 -3.06 15.18
C ASP A 326 20.27 -2.52 16.02
N SER A 327 20.52 -3.11 17.19
CA SER A 327 21.82 -3.07 17.88
C SER A 327 21.98 -4.25 18.85
N PRO A 328 23.15 -4.91 18.90
CA PRO A 328 23.42 -5.90 19.93
C PRO A 328 23.49 -5.24 21.31
N MET A 329 22.95 -5.90 22.34
CA MET A 329 23.07 -5.45 23.73
C MET A 329 24.55 -5.44 24.15
N GLN A 330 25.17 -4.26 24.17
CA GLN A 330 26.49 -4.09 24.79
C GLN A 330 26.35 -4.08 26.31
N LEU A 331 26.88 -5.12 26.96
CA LEU A 331 27.00 -5.14 28.42
C LEU A 331 28.17 -4.25 28.87
N GLY A 332 27.95 -2.93 28.80
CA GLY A 332 28.80 -1.91 29.41
C GLY A 332 29.84 -1.25 28.50
N GLU A 333 29.58 0.01 28.13
CA GLU A 333 30.47 1.12 28.51
C GLU A 333 29.70 2.47 28.54
N ARG A 334 30.36 3.57 28.90
CA ARG A 334 29.71 4.77 29.46
C ARG A 334 29.14 5.76 28.42
N GLY A 335 27.87 6.13 28.62
CA GLY A 335 27.45 7.54 28.65
C GLY A 335 26.61 8.09 27.47
N GLY A 336 25.56 8.83 27.82
CA GLY A 336 24.70 9.57 26.88
C GLY A 336 23.28 9.72 27.44
N LYS A 337 22.72 10.94 27.45
CA LYS A 337 21.33 11.21 27.89
C LYS A 337 20.40 11.37 26.67
N GLY A 338 19.18 10.84 26.77
CA GLY A 338 18.06 11.08 25.84
C GLY A 338 16.81 10.39 26.37
N SER A 339 15.64 11.03 26.28
CA SER A 339 14.39 10.50 26.85
C SER A 339 13.63 9.64 25.82
N GLY A 340 12.93 8.60 26.28
CA GLY A 340 12.16 7.69 25.43
C GLY A 340 11.69 6.48 26.23
N ILE A 341 10.38 6.20 26.23
CA ILE A 341 9.77 5.24 27.16
C ILE A 341 10.15 3.80 26.79
N CYS A 342 10.94 3.16 27.66
CA CYS A 342 11.14 1.71 27.70
C CYS A 342 10.33 1.07 28.84
N ILE A 343 10.06 -0.22 28.73
CA ILE A 343 9.34 -1.00 29.75
C ILE A 343 10.15 -1.00 31.06
N SER A 344 9.48 -0.72 32.17
CA SER A 344 10.11 -0.49 33.47
C SER A 344 10.40 -1.80 34.22
N PHE A 345 11.67 -2.20 34.28
CA PHE A 345 12.18 -2.98 35.41
C PHE A 345 12.80 -2.02 36.43
N GLN A 346 12.25 -1.99 37.64
CA GLN A 346 12.79 -1.18 38.74
C GLN A 346 14.04 -1.84 39.32
N LYS A 347 15.16 -1.09 39.39
CA LYS A 347 16.19 -1.35 40.41
C LYS A 347 16.40 -0.11 41.27
N PRO A 348 16.14 -0.18 42.58
CA PRO A 348 16.48 0.89 43.51
C PRO A 348 17.98 1.16 43.52
N GLU A 349 18.38 2.43 43.46
CA GLU A 349 19.80 2.83 43.53
C GLU A 349 20.32 2.77 44.97
N SER A 350 20.81 1.59 45.37
CA SER A 350 21.91 1.43 46.34
C SER A 350 22.31 -0.04 46.48
N GLU A 351 23.59 -0.23 46.80
CA GLU A 351 24.24 -1.47 47.26
C GLU A 351 24.31 -2.69 46.33
N ALA A 352 25.50 -3.28 46.32
CA ALA A 352 25.89 -4.53 45.69
C ALA A 352 25.69 -4.69 44.17
N ARG A 353 26.31 -5.74 43.63
CA ARG A 353 26.11 -6.24 42.27
C ARG A 353 24.75 -6.94 42.23
N LYS A 354 23.65 -6.17 42.14
CA LYS A 354 22.26 -6.69 42.20
C LYS A 354 22.02 -7.75 41.13
N VAL A 355 22.08 -9.00 41.59
CA VAL A 355 21.64 -10.21 40.90
C VAL A 355 20.28 -9.91 40.24
N GLN A 356 20.12 -10.28 38.96
CA GLN A 356 18.79 -10.23 38.36
C GLN A 356 17.90 -11.27 39.05
N THR A 357 16.67 -10.89 39.40
CA THR A 357 15.74 -11.87 39.95
C THR A 357 15.46 -12.95 38.90
N GLN A 358 15.13 -14.16 39.33
CA GLN A 358 14.83 -15.24 38.39
C GLN A 358 13.67 -14.88 37.46
N GLU A 359 12.73 -14.08 37.96
CA GLU A 359 11.59 -13.50 37.22
C GLU A 359 12.02 -12.49 36.14
N GLU A 360 12.95 -11.57 36.45
CA GLU A 360 13.54 -10.65 35.45
C GLU A 360 14.21 -11.43 34.29
N ILE A 361 14.92 -12.52 34.63
CA ILE A 361 15.59 -13.38 33.65
C ILE A 361 14.58 -14.17 32.82
N SER A 362 13.59 -14.79 33.47
CA SER A 362 12.53 -15.59 32.83
C SER A 362 11.74 -14.76 31.81
N ALA A 363 11.31 -13.55 32.18
CA ALA A 363 10.59 -12.64 31.29
C ALA A 363 11.45 -12.19 30.08
N GLN A 364 12.77 -12.01 30.28
CA GLN A 364 13.69 -11.69 29.18
C GLN A 364 13.88 -12.88 28.23
N LEU A 365 13.99 -14.11 28.75
CA LEU A 365 14.08 -15.33 27.94
C LEU A 365 12.78 -15.59 27.16
N GLU A 366 11.62 -15.36 27.78
CA GLU A 366 10.31 -15.50 27.11
C GLU A 366 10.16 -14.56 25.90
N LEU A 367 10.58 -13.30 26.04
CA LEU A 367 10.69 -12.34 24.95
C LEU A 367 11.59 -12.85 23.81
N MET A 368 12.73 -13.46 24.15
CA MET A 368 13.65 -14.05 23.16
C MET A 368 13.06 -15.27 22.45
N ARG A 369 12.31 -16.13 23.15
CA ARG A 369 11.60 -17.28 22.55
C ARG A 369 10.55 -16.81 21.54
N ALA A 370 9.73 -15.82 21.90
CA ALA A 370 8.75 -15.25 20.99
C ALA A 370 9.40 -14.56 19.78
N PHE A 371 10.56 -13.91 19.94
CA PHE A 371 11.31 -13.35 18.81
C PHE A 371 11.81 -14.45 17.86
N ALA A 372 12.39 -15.53 18.40
CA ALA A 372 12.81 -16.69 17.61
C ALA A 372 11.63 -17.41 16.92
N GLY A 373 10.46 -17.49 17.56
CA GLY A 373 9.25 -18.05 16.97
C GLY A 373 8.75 -17.25 15.78
N CYS A 374 8.82 -15.92 15.86
CA CYS A 374 8.50 -15.05 14.74
C CYS A 374 9.47 -15.26 13.56
N TYR A 375 10.77 -15.48 13.79
CA TYR A 375 11.71 -15.85 12.73
C TYR A 375 11.32 -17.21 12.11
N TYR A 376 11.17 -18.24 12.94
CA TYR A 376 10.84 -19.60 12.52
C TYR A 376 9.56 -19.68 11.67
N LEU A 377 8.47 -19.03 12.08
CA LEU A 377 7.22 -19.00 11.29
C LEU A 377 7.39 -18.30 9.93
N ASN A 378 8.28 -17.30 9.83
CA ASN A 378 8.56 -16.61 8.56
C ASN A 378 9.47 -17.47 7.65
N THR A 379 10.51 -18.14 8.18
CA THR A 379 11.41 -18.97 7.36
C THR A 379 10.74 -20.23 6.81
N LEU A 380 9.83 -20.86 7.58
CA LEU A 380 9.02 -22.00 7.11
C LEU A 380 8.25 -21.71 5.82
N VAL A 381 7.77 -20.48 5.67
CA VAL A 381 6.95 -20.07 4.52
C VAL A 381 7.81 -19.46 3.41
N PHE A 382 8.74 -18.56 3.72
CA PHE A 382 9.47 -17.82 2.67
C PHE A 382 10.64 -18.58 2.07
N THR A 383 11.31 -19.47 2.82
CA THR A 383 12.44 -20.26 2.31
C THR A 383 11.98 -21.27 1.26
N THR A 384 10.89 -21.99 1.54
CA THR A 384 10.31 -23.01 0.64
C THR A 384 9.58 -22.38 -0.55
N ASN A 385 8.95 -21.22 -0.36
CA ASN A 385 8.43 -20.39 -1.47
C ASN A 385 9.52 -19.64 -2.27
N LYS A 386 10.81 -19.88 -2.01
CA LYS A 386 11.97 -19.30 -2.73
C LYS A 386 12.01 -17.75 -2.76
N ARG A 387 11.31 -17.06 -1.86
CA ARG A 387 11.29 -15.58 -1.82
C ARG A 387 12.32 -15.06 -0.80
N PRO A 388 13.36 -14.31 -1.21
CA PRO A 388 14.41 -13.84 -0.32
C PRO A 388 13.99 -12.63 0.54
N ASP A 389 13.12 -12.85 1.55
CA ASP A 389 12.84 -11.82 2.56
C ASP A 389 14.03 -11.70 3.53
N ALA A 390 14.86 -10.68 3.32
CA ALA A 390 15.99 -10.36 4.17
C ALA A 390 15.51 -9.64 5.45
N PHE A 391 15.11 -10.42 6.47
CA PHE A 391 14.71 -9.84 7.75
C PHE A 391 15.18 -10.58 9.01
N MET A 392 15.17 -9.80 10.10
CA MET A 392 15.84 -10.02 11.38
C MET A 392 17.37 -9.99 11.33
N ASN A 393 17.95 -9.34 12.34
CA ASN A 393 19.38 -9.30 12.55
C ASN A 393 19.85 -10.67 13.09
N THR A 394 20.39 -11.52 12.21
CA THR A 394 20.77 -12.89 12.58
C THR A 394 21.77 -12.93 13.74
N THR A 395 22.72 -11.98 13.80
CA THR A 395 23.68 -11.87 14.89
C THR A 395 23.04 -11.56 16.24
N TYR A 396 21.93 -10.80 16.26
CA TYR A 396 21.14 -10.59 17.48
C TYR A 396 20.34 -11.85 17.84
N LEU A 397 19.74 -12.53 16.85
CA LEU A 397 18.98 -13.76 17.06
C LEU A 397 19.87 -14.94 17.51
N GLU A 398 21.08 -15.08 16.97
CA GLU A 398 22.13 -15.98 17.44
C GLU A 398 22.49 -15.70 18.91
N SER A 399 22.61 -14.42 19.30
CA SER A 399 22.85 -14.03 20.69
C SER A 399 21.67 -14.37 21.61
N CYS A 400 20.43 -14.26 21.12
CA CYS A 400 19.22 -14.67 21.86
C CYS A 400 19.18 -16.19 22.03
N CYS A 401 19.37 -16.96 20.95
CA CYS A 401 19.40 -18.41 20.97
C CYS A 401 20.53 -18.94 21.87
N ARG A 402 21.71 -18.29 21.90
CA ARG A 402 22.78 -18.62 22.84
C ARG A 402 22.39 -18.36 24.29
N GLN A 403 21.72 -17.24 24.60
CA GLN A 403 21.25 -16.98 25.98
C GLN A 403 20.18 -17.98 26.43
N ILE A 404 19.32 -18.43 25.51
CA ILE A 404 18.38 -19.54 25.74
C ILE A 404 19.12 -20.87 25.96
N GLU A 405 20.15 -21.17 25.16
CA GLU A 405 20.99 -22.38 25.27
C GLU A 405 21.87 -22.39 26.54
N GLU A 406 22.34 -21.22 26.99
CA GLU A 406 23.11 -21.03 28.23
C GLU A 406 22.21 -21.08 29.49
N ALA A 407 20.94 -20.65 29.40
CA ALA A 407 20.00 -20.66 30.52
C ALA A 407 19.25 -21.99 30.69
N ALA A 408 18.85 -22.64 29.59
CA ALA A 408 18.16 -23.93 29.53
C ALA A 408 17.01 -24.09 30.53
N GLU A 409 16.18 -23.05 30.64
CA GLU A 409 15.09 -22.92 31.63
C GLU A 409 13.99 -23.97 31.42
N TYR A 410 13.71 -24.34 30.16
CA TYR A 410 12.79 -25.43 29.81
C TYR A 410 13.48 -26.47 28.93
N PRO A 411 13.18 -27.78 29.05
CA PRO A 411 13.77 -28.82 28.19
C PRO A 411 13.58 -28.57 26.69
N SER A 412 12.48 -27.91 26.32
CA SER A 412 12.13 -27.50 24.96
C SER A 412 13.06 -26.43 24.37
N ASP A 413 13.83 -25.71 25.19
CA ASP A 413 14.81 -24.71 24.75
C ASP A 413 15.90 -25.34 23.86
N ALA A 414 16.31 -26.57 24.18
CA ALA A 414 17.26 -27.33 23.37
C ALA A 414 16.70 -27.59 21.95
N LEU A 415 15.42 -27.93 21.83
CA LEU A 415 14.76 -28.12 20.53
C LEU A 415 14.61 -26.79 19.78
N LEU A 416 14.14 -25.72 20.45
CA LEU A 416 14.00 -24.37 19.89
C LEU A 416 15.29 -23.90 19.21
N VAL A 417 16.42 -24.04 19.90
CA VAL A 417 17.72 -23.58 19.40
C VAL A 417 18.18 -24.40 18.19
N HIS A 418 17.89 -25.69 18.13
CA HIS A 418 18.19 -26.53 16.96
C HIS A 418 17.24 -26.26 15.79
N LEU A 419 15.95 -25.98 16.04
CA LEU A 419 14.98 -25.54 15.02
C LEU A 419 15.41 -24.20 14.38
N PHE A 420 15.91 -23.25 15.18
CA PHE A 420 16.52 -22.02 14.64
C PHE A 420 17.74 -22.33 13.78
N LYS A 421 18.72 -23.08 14.31
CA LYS A 421 19.99 -23.40 13.63
C LYS A 421 19.77 -24.08 12.26
N ILE A 422 18.82 -25.01 12.14
CA ILE A 422 18.52 -25.65 10.84
C ILE A 422 17.77 -24.74 9.86
N GLN A 423 16.84 -23.90 10.34
CA GLN A 423 16.13 -22.94 9.49
C GLN A 423 17.07 -21.85 8.96
N GLN A 424 18.01 -21.37 9.79
CA GLN A 424 19.06 -20.45 9.34
C GLN A 424 19.95 -21.08 8.24
N LEU A 425 20.32 -22.36 8.39
CA LEU A 425 21.10 -23.10 7.39
C LEU A 425 20.29 -23.32 6.10
N ALA A 426 19.02 -23.72 6.19
CA ALA A 426 18.11 -23.88 5.04
C ALA A 426 17.91 -22.56 4.27
N GLN A 427 17.69 -21.45 4.99
CA GLN A 427 17.61 -20.11 4.40
C GLN A 427 18.93 -19.73 3.71
N THR A 428 20.07 -19.98 4.35
CA THR A 428 21.40 -19.69 3.78
C THR A 428 21.68 -20.51 2.51
N ILE A 429 21.32 -21.79 2.49
CA ILE A 429 21.39 -22.66 1.31
C ILE A 429 20.54 -22.08 0.18
N SER A 430 19.27 -21.77 0.44
CA SER A 430 18.35 -21.23 -0.57
C SER A 430 18.76 -19.84 -1.09
N LEU A 431 19.36 -18.99 -0.25
CA LEU A 431 19.90 -17.69 -0.65
C LEU A 431 21.22 -17.76 -1.42
N THR A 432 21.95 -18.89 -1.31
CA THR A 432 23.26 -19.08 -1.97
C THR A 432 23.15 -19.85 -3.29
N LEU A 433 22.19 -20.78 -3.39
CA LEU A 433 21.96 -21.61 -4.58
C LEU A 433 20.74 -21.17 -5.39
N GLY A 434 20.01 -20.14 -4.96
CA GLY A 434 18.92 -19.53 -5.69
C GLY A 434 19.37 -18.80 -6.97
N THR A 435 18.44 -18.62 -7.91
CA THR A 435 18.71 -18.02 -9.23
C THR A 435 19.07 -16.53 -9.17
N GLU A 436 18.66 -15.81 -8.13
CA GLU A 436 18.93 -14.37 -7.95
C GLU A 436 20.31 -14.07 -7.32
N SER A 437 21.14 -15.08 -7.04
CA SER A 437 22.40 -14.99 -6.26
C SER A 437 23.59 -14.32 -6.98
N THR A 438 23.37 -13.10 -7.50
CA THR A 438 24.36 -12.20 -8.13
C THR A 438 25.66 -12.03 -7.32
N SER A 439 25.58 -12.16 -5.99
CA SER A 439 26.74 -12.13 -5.08
C SER A 439 27.81 -13.17 -5.41
N PHE A 440 27.44 -14.42 -5.72
CA PHE A 440 28.41 -15.51 -5.85
C PHE A 440 29.16 -15.52 -7.18
N GLN A 441 28.61 -14.89 -8.24
CA GLN A 441 29.33 -14.68 -9.50
C GLN A 441 30.59 -13.79 -9.36
N SER A 442 30.75 -13.11 -8.21
CA SER A 442 31.97 -12.34 -7.88
C SER A 442 33.12 -13.17 -7.28
N LEU A 443 32.88 -14.44 -6.93
CA LEU A 443 33.87 -15.35 -6.35
C LEU A 443 34.02 -16.60 -7.23
N GLN A 444 35.24 -16.83 -7.75
CA GLN A 444 35.55 -17.94 -8.66
C GLN A 444 35.69 -19.29 -7.92
N LEU A 445 34.66 -19.69 -7.17
CA LEU A 445 34.58 -20.99 -6.50
C LEU A 445 33.74 -21.96 -7.35
N PRO A 446 34.21 -23.20 -7.60
CA PRO A 446 33.40 -24.23 -8.24
C PRO A 446 32.11 -24.49 -7.45
N LEU A 447 30.97 -24.61 -8.15
CA LEU A 447 29.66 -24.88 -7.54
C LEU A 447 29.68 -26.17 -6.71
N THR A 448 30.46 -27.17 -7.11
CA THR A 448 30.66 -28.41 -6.37
C THR A 448 31.33 -28.20 -5.02
N MET A 449 32.26 -27.25 -4.87
CA MET A 449 32.81 -26.86 -3.56
C MET A 449 31.78 -26.17 -2.66
N VAL A 450 30.86 -25.39 -3.25
CA VAL A 450 29.78 -24.73 -2.50
C VAL A 450 28.79 -25.76 -1.97
N VAL A 451 28.36 -26.71 -2.81
CA VAL A 451 27.51 -27.84 -2.39
C VAL A 451 28.19 -28.69 -1.33
N GLN A 452 29.46 -29.08 -1.52
CA GLN A 452 30.23 -29.87 -0.54
C GLN A 452 30.37 -29.13 0.80
N SER A 453 30.53 -27.80 0.79
CA SER A 453 30.59 -26.99 2.01
C SER A 453 29.27 -26.99 2.79
N PHE A 454 28.12 -26.86 2.11
CA PHE A 454 26.81 -26.95 2.77
C PHE A 454 26.45 -28.38 3.20
N GLN A 455 26.86 -29.40 2.43
CA GLN A 455 26.76 -30.80 2.82
C GLN A 455 27.51 -31.05 4.13
N GLN A 456 28.77 -30.59 4.22
CA GLN A 456 29.57 -30.72 5.42
C GLN A 456 28.94 -29.99 6.62
N GLN A 457 28.33 -28.81 6.41
CA GLN A 457 27.59 -28.10 7.47
C GLN A 457 26.35 -28.88 7.95
N LEU A 458 25.58 -29.50 7.05
CA LEU A 458 24.44 -30.34 7.41
C LEU A 458 24.86 -31.61 8.17
N ASP A 459 25.97 -32.23 7.80
CA ASP A 459 26.45 -33.44 8.47
C ASP A 459 27.14 -33.12 9.82
N ILE A 460 27.80 -31.96 9.94
CA ILE A 460 28.23 -31.40 11.24
C ILE A 460 26.99 -31.14 12.13
N PHE A 461 25.94 -30.53 11.59
CA PHE A 461 24.70 -30.28 12.32
C PHE A 461 24.08 -31.58 12.85
N LYS A 462 23.85 -32.57 11.97
CA LYS A 462 23.34 -33.91 12.33
C LYS A 462 24.18 -34.60 13.41
N THR A 463 25.51 -34.55 13.29
CA THR A 463 26.41 -35.20 14.26
C THR A 463 26.50 -34.47 15.60
N SER A 464 26.29 -33.14 15.60
CA SER A 464 26.25 -32.32 16.83
C SER A 464 24.97 -32.44 17.67
N LEU A 465 23.90 -33.03 17.12
CA LEU A 465 22.60 -33.12 17.80
C LEU A 465 22.70 -33.85 19.16
N PRO A 466 22.10 -33.31 20.24
CA PRO A 466 21.91 -34.03 21.49
C PRO A 466 21.20 -35.37 21.28
N ALA A 467 21.55 -36.39 22.06
CA ALA A 467 21.04 -37.75 21.87
C ALA A 467 19.50 -37.84 21.85
N HIS A 468 18.81 -37.03 22.67
CA HIS A 468 17.34 -36.99 22.73
C HIS A 468 16.68 -36.24 21.56
N LEU A 469 17.44 -35.50 20.73
CA LEU A 469 16.92 -34.79 19.56
C LEU A 469 17.21 -35.52 18.23
N LYS A 470 18.02 -36.58 18.23
CA LYS A 470 18.41 -37.30 17.00
C LYS A 470 17.22 -37.93 16.29
N ASP A 471 16.25 -38.43 17.06
CA ASP A 471 15.03 -39.06 16.55
C ASP A 471 13.83 -38.10 16.52
N ASN A 472 14.04 -36.79 16.75
CA ASN A 472 12.96 -35.80 16.74
C ASN A 472 12.43 -35.59 15.31
N VAL A 473 11.19 -36.00 15.08
CA VAL A 473 10.58 -36.05 13.73
C VAL A 473 10.40 -34.67 13.08
N GLY A 474 10.20 -33.61 13.86
CA GLY A 474 10.14 -32.24 13.35
C GLY A 474 11.51 -31.75 12.88
N LEU A 475 12.55 -31.99 13.68
CA LEU A 475 13.92 -31.61 13.35
C LEU A 475 14.46 -32.39 12.14
N LEU A 476 14.19 -33.70 12.07
CA LEU A 476 14.56 -34.54 10.93
C LEU A 476 13.84 -34.13 9.62
N ALA A 477 12.59 -33.67 9.70
CA ALA A 477 11.89 -33.12 8.53
C ALA A 477 12.59 -31.85 8.02
N HIS A 478 12.95 -30.90 8.91
CA HIS A 478 13.66 -29.68 8.51
C HIS A 478 15.07 -29.93 7.96
N ILE A 479 15.78 -30.92 8.50
CA ILE A 479 17.06 -31.39 7.93
C ILE A 479 16.85 -31.93 6.50
N SER A 480 15.77 -32.67 6.28
CA SER A 480 15.41 -33.20 4.95
C SER A 480 15.08 -32.06 3.98
N ILE A 481 14.34 -31.04 4.40
CA ILE A 481 14.06 -29.82 3.61
C ILE A 481 15.36 -29.10 3.23
N ALA A 482 16.30 -28.93 4.17
CA ALA A 482 17.59 -28.31 3.89
C ALA A 482 18.43 -29.12 2.87
N GLN A 483 18.31 -30.45 2.87
CA GLN A 483 18.93 -31.31 1.85
C GLN A 483 18.23 -31.22 0.49
N VAL A 484 16.89 -31.15 0.43
CA VAL A 484 16.17 -30.93 -0.84
C VAL A 484 16.57 -29.58 -1.45
N LEU A 485 16.60 -28.50 -0.65
CA LEU A 485 17.06 -27.16 -1.05
C LEU A 485 18.52 -27.14 -1.55
N LEU A 486 19.40 -27.98 -0.98
CA LEU A 486 20.81 -28.11 -1.37
C LEU A 486 20.97 -28.81 -2.73
N TYR A 487 20.19 -29.87 -2.97
CA TYR A 487 20.35 -30.72 -4.15
C TYR A 487 19.47 -30.31 -5.35
N GLU A 488 18.43 -29.49 -5.15
CA GLU A 488 17.52 -29.02 -6.21
C GLU A 488 18.27 -28.36 -7.39
N ILE A 489 19.46 -27.80 -7.15
CA ILE A 489 20.34 -27.20 -8.19
C ILE A 489 20.75 -28.18 -9.32
N GLY A 490 20.61 -29.50 -9.13
CA GLY A 490 20.77 -30.49 -10.20
C GLY A 490 19.62 -30.53 -11.22
N ILE A 491 18.43 -30.07 -10.80
CA ILE A 491 17.22 -29.97 -11.63
C ILE A 491 17.38 -28.79 -12.62
N PRO A 492 17.08 -28.98 -13.91
CA PRO A 492 17.18 -27.90 -14.89
C PRO A 492 16.00 -26.92 -14.76
N GLU A 493 16.29 -25.72 -14.28
CA GLU A 493 15.48 -24.53 -14.57
C GLU A 493 16.11 -23.77 -15.76
N ALA A 494 15.33 -23.00 -16.51
CA ALA A 494 15.70 -22.59 -17.87
C ALA A 494 16.81 -21.51 -17.98
N ARG A 495 17.43 -21.12 -16.84
CA ARG A 495 18.73 -20.41 -16.76
C ARG A 495 19.73 -21.04 -15.77
N SER A 496 19.69 -22.36 -15.58
CA SER A 496 20.54 -23.05 -14.59
C SER A 496 22.05 -23.02 -14.92
N PRO A 497 22.93 -22.82 -13.92
CA PRO A 497 24.39 -22.95 -14.06
C PRO A 497 24.89 -24.40 -14.22
N ALA A 498 23.99 -25.38 -14.38
CA ALA A 498 24.33 -26.79 -14.63
C ALA A 498 25.19 -27.03 -15.89
N SER A 499 25.38 -26.02 -16.75
CA SER A 499 26.36 -26.02 -17.85
C SER A 499 27.83 -26.14 -17.41
N PHE A 500 28.12 -25.99 -16.12
CA PHE A 500 29.46 -26.10 -15.53
C PHE A 500 29.67 -27.33 -14.63
N ILE A 501 28.71 -28.27 -14.59
CA ILE A 501 28.75 -29.49 -13.77
C ILE A 501 28.90 -30.71 -14.70
N SER A 502 29.67 -31.73 -14.31
CA SER A 502 29.73 -32.98 -15.10
C SER A 502 28.43 -33.79 -14.98
N LEU A 503 28.20 -34.70 -15.93
CA LEU A 503 27.00 -35.56 -15.91
C LEU A 503 26.92 -36.41 -14.63
N THR A 504 28.05 -36.94 -14.15
CA THR A 504 28.13 -37.74 -12.93
C THR A 504 27.73 -36.94 -11.70
N GLU A 505 28.36 -35.78 -11.48
CA GLU A 505 28.05 -34.89 -10.36
C GLU A 505 26.58 -34.41 -10.40
N ARG A 506 26.02 -34.21 -11.60
CA ARG A 506 24.60 -33.85 -11.77
C ARG A 506 23.66 -34.99 -11.42
N LEU A 507 23.99 -36.24 -11.79
CA LEU A 507 23.21 -37.43 -11.40
C LEU A 507 23.29 -37.68 -9.88
N GLU A 508 24.44 -37.45 -9.25
CA GLU A 508 24.61 -37.49 -7.79
C GLU A 508 23.72 -36.46 -7.09
N LEU A 509 23.66 -35.22 -7.59
CA LEU A 509 22.74 -34.18 -7.09
C LEU A 509 21.27 -34.60 -7.24
N LEU A 510 20.86 -35.04 -8.43
CA LEU A 510 19.47 -35.46 -8.68
C LEU A 510 19.05 -36.63 -7.79
N TRP A 511 19.93 -37.63 -7.61
CA TRP A 511 19.68 -38.76 -6.71
C TRP A 511 19.66 -38.36 -5.23
N GLY A 512 20.53 -37.43 -4.82
CA GLY A 512 20.49 -36.83 -3.49
C GLY A 512 19.17 -36.11 -3.22
N CYS A 513 18.69 -35.31 -4.19
CA CYS A 513 17.41 -34.60 -4.13
C CYS A 513 16.24 -35.58 -3.97
N CYS A 514 16.20 -36.63 -4.81
CA CYS A 514 15.23 -37.73 -4.75
C CYS A 514 15.24 -38.44 -3.39
N SER A 515 16.43 -38.76 -2.87
CA SER A 515 16.60 -39.43 -1.57
C SER A 515 16.12 -38.56 -0.41
N ALA A 516 16.49 -37.26 -0.39
CA ALA A 516 16.08 -36.32 0.65
C ALA A 516 14.57 -36.05 0.63
N ALA A 517 13.98 -35.92 -0.57
CA ALA A 517 12.54 -35.74 -0.76
C ALA A 517 11.77 -36.98 -0.25
N LYS A 518 12.24 -38.19 -0.57
CA LYS A 518 11.70 -39.43 0.01
C LYS A 518 11.77 -39.44 1.54
N THR A 519 12.94 -39.13 2.12
CA THR A 519 13.12 -39.13 3.58
C THR A 519 12.13 -38.19 4.27
N PHE A 520 11.91 -36.99 3.72
CA PHE A 520 10.88 -36.07 4.21
C PHE A 520 9.47 -36.69 4.18
N LEU A 521 9.07 -37.29 3.05
CA LEU A 521 7.72 -37.87 2.89
C LEU A 521 7.48 -39.07 3.82
N GLU A 522 8.49 -39.92 4.05
CA GLU A 522 8.41 -41.04 4.99
C GLU A 522 8.31 -40.57 6.45
N ILE A 523 9.04 -39.52 6.83
CA ILE A 523 8.94 -38.88 8.15
C ILE A 523 7.54 -38.25 8.34
N ARG A 524 7.01 -37.57 7.31
CA ARG A 524 5.75 -36.82 7.39
C ARG A 524 4.52 -37.72 7.36
N PHE A 525 4.52 -38.79 6.57
CA PHE A 525 3.37 -39.68 6.32
C PHE A 525 3.70 -41.18 6.53
N PRO A 526 3.99 -41.62 7.77
CA PRO A 526 4.37 -42.99 8.07
C PRO A 526 3.23 -43.98 7.80
N ARG A 527 3.37 -44.77 6.73
CA ARG A 527 2.32 -45.63 6.14
C ARG A 527 1.63 -46.61 7.10
N ASN A 528 2.30 -46.99 8.18
CA ASN A 528 1.84 -48.01 9.13
C ASN A 528 1.44 -47.43 10.51
N HIS A 529 1.40 -46.10 10.67
CA HIS A 529 1.15 -45.47 11.98
C HIS A 529 0.08 -44.38 11.86
N LEU A 530 -1.19 -44.79 11.89
CA LEU A 530 -2.34 -43.89 11.98
C LEU A 530 -2.48 -43.39 13.43
N SER A 531 -2.25 -42.10 13.66
CA SER A 531 -2.49 -41.43 14.94
C SER A 531 -3.26 -40.13 14.72
N VAL A 532 -4.03 -39.72 15.74
CA VAL A 532 -4.75 -38.43 15.78
C VAL A 532 -3.98 -37.33 16.49
N GLN A 533 -2.92 -37.68 17.23
CA GLN A 533 -2.04 -36.70 17.86
C GLN A 533 -1.27 -35.93 16.78
N PRO A 534 -1.09 -34.60 16.94
CA PRO A 534 -0.26 -33.82 16.03
C PRO A 534 1.20 -34.31 16.12
N ARG A 535 1.90 -34.31 14.98
CA ARG A 535 3.34 -34.60 14.88
C ARG A 535 4.16 -33.40 14.38
N PHE A 536 3.47 -32.36 13.94
CA PHE A 536 3.97 -31.14 13.32
C PHE A 536 2.94 -30.03 13.53
N THR A 537 3.36 -28.77 13.51
CA THR A 537 2.43 -27.64 13.38
C THR A 537 1.65 -27.72 12.06
N CYS A 538 0.51 -27.03 11.99
CA CYS A 538 -0.28 -27.01 10.76
C CYS A 538 0.49 -26.31 9.62
N LEU A 539 1.21 -25.22 9.92
CA LEU A 539 1.99 -24.45 8.95
C LEU A 539 3.08 -25.26 8.21
N SER A 540 3.52 -26.40 8.76
CA SER A 540 4.42 -27.35 8.08
C SER A 540 3.85 -27.92 6.76
N SER A 541 2.59 -27.64 6.40
CA SER A 541 2.06 -27.94 5.06
C SER A 541 2.84 -27.28 3.93
N SER A 542 3.49 -26.12 4.17
CA SER A 542 4.31 -25.42 3.17
C SER A 542 5.54 -26.24 2.76
N ASP A 543 6.23 -26.84 3.73
CA ASP A 543 7.35 -27.77 3.50
C ASP A 543 6.92 -28.95 2.63
N PHE A 544 5.73 -29.52 2.91
CA PHE A 544 5.17 -30.61 2.12
C PHE A 544 4.86 -30.20 0.68
N LEU A 545 4.20 -29.06 0.46
CA LEU A 545 3.88 -28.59 -0.88
C LEU A 545 5.15 -28.36 -1.72
N TYR A 546 6.19 -27.78 -1.13
CA TYR A 546 7.49 -27.60 -1.79
C TYR A 546 8.14 -28.94 -2.17
N VAL A 547 8.27 -29.88 -1.22
CA VAL A 547 8.84 -31.22 -1.53
C VAL A 547 8.00 -31.96 -2.55
N PHE A 548 6.67 -31.83 -2.50
CA PHE A 548 5.78 -32.47 -3.46
C PHE A 548 6.00 -31.94 -4.88
N ILE A 549 6.15 -30.62 -5.05
CA ILE A 549 6.51 -30.00 -6.34
C ILE A 549 7.89 -30.47 -6.82
N VAL A 550 8.88 -30.60 -5.93
CA VAL A 550 10.21 -31.13 -6.29
C VAL A 550 10.14 -32.61 -6.72
N CYS A 551 9.33 -33.43 -6.06
CA CYS A 551 9.07 -34.81 -6.50
C CYS A 551 8.44 -34.87 -7.90
N LEU A 552 7.47 -33.98 -8.19
CA LEU A 552 6.91 -33.86 -9.54
C LEU A 552 7.99 -33.48 -10.56
N LYS A 553 8.81 -32.43 -10.28
CA LYS A 553 9.94 -32.04 -11.14
C LYS A 553 10.83 -33.26 -11.44
N LEU A 554 11.27 -34.00 -10.41
CA LEU A 554 12.14 -35.18 -10.55
C LEU A 554 11.50 -36.33 -11.35
N MET A 555 10.18 -36.51 -11.24
CA MET A 555 9.40 -37.54 -11.94
C MET A 555 9.03 -37.17 -13.39
N THR A 556 9.33 -35.95 -13.84
CA THR A 556 9.12 -35.48 -15.22
C THR A 556 10.43 -35.15 -15.97
N LEU A 557 11.61 -35.42 -15.40
CA LEU A 557 12.90 -35.25 -16.10
C LEU A 557 13.19 -36.35 -17.12
N ASP A 558 12.73 -36.16 -18.36
CA ASP A 558 13.01 -37.05 -19.50
C ASP A 558 14.38 -36.80 -20.15
N GLN A 559 14.87 -35.56 -20.12
CA GLN A 559 16.03 -35.08 -20.90
C GLN A 559 17.40 -35.20 -20.19
N VAL A 560 17.55 -36.06 -19.16
CA VAL A 560 18.83 -36.27 -18.46
C VAL A 560 19.42 -37.66 -18.76
N PRO A 561 20.55 -37.75 -19.50
CA PRO A 561 21.17 -39.04 -19.82
C PRO A 561 21.56 -39.81 -18.56
N GLY A 562 21.07 -41.05 -18.42
CA GLY A 562 21.32 -41.90 -17.26
C GLY A 562 20.33 -41.74 -16.10
N TRP A 563 19.29 -40.91 -16.23
CA TRP A 563 18.20 -40.81 -15.25
C TRP A 563 17.11 -41.86 -15.54
N ASP A 564 16.94 -42.83 -14.65
CA ASP A 564 15.94 -43.91 -14.77
C ASP A 564 14.60 -43.46 -14.18
N LEU A 565 13.72 -42.94 -15.04
CA LEU A 565 12.43 -42.38 -14.61
C LEU A 565 11.51 -43.43 -13.94
N PRO A 566 11.34 -44.67 -14.45
CA PRO A 566 10.61 -45.73 -13.76
C PRO A 566 11.18 -46.06 -12.37
N LEU A 567 12.50 -46.11 -12.21
CA LEU A 567 13.15 -46.33 -10.91
C LEU A 567 12.87 -45.17 -9.94
N VAL A 568 12.92 -43.93 -10.40
CA VAL A 568 12.66 -42.71 -9.60
C VAL A 568 11.20 -42.64 -9.17
N GLN A 569 10.25 -42.87 -10.09
CA GLN A 569 8.81 -42.94 -9.79
C GLN A 569 8.52 -44.03 -8.73
N LYS A 570 9.12 -45.22 -8.87
CA LYS A 570 9.03 -46.30 -7.88
C LYS A 570 9.74 -45.99 -6.57
N HIS A 571 10.81 -45.18 -6.57
CA HIS A 571 11.56 -44.82 -5.38
C HIS A 571 10.76 -43.83 -4.51
N LEU A 572 10.17 -42.80 -5.13
CA LEU A 572 9.38 -41.76 -4.46
C LEU A 572 7.99 -42.25 -4.06
N ASP A 573 7.32 -43.03 -4.93
CA ASP A 573 5.99 -43.62 -4.71
C ASP A 573 4.96 -42.62 -4.15
N LEU A 574 4.77 -41.52 -4.88
CA LEU A 574 3.81 -40.47 -4.52
C LEU A 574 2.38 -41.00 -4.38
N GLY A 575 2.00 -42.02 -5.15
CA GLY A 575 0.71 -42.68 -5.03
C GLY A 575 0.49 -43.26 -3.62
N GLY A 576 1.44 -44.06 -3.12
CA GLY A 576 1.40 -44.59 -1.76
C GLY A 576 1.52 -43.52 -0.67
N VAL A 577 2.18 -42.39 -0.94
CA VAL A 577 2.28 -41.26 0.00
C VAL A 577 0.95 -40.50 0.12
N VAL A 578 0.28 -40.17 -0.99
CA VAL A 578 -1.04 -39.51 -0.94
C VAL A 578 -2.09 -40.46 -0.35
N GLU A 579 -2.00 -41.77 -0.60
CA GLU A 579 -2.86 -42.76 0.07
C GLU A 579 -2.67 -42.79 1.60
N SER A 580 -1.42 -42.74 2.08
CA SER A 580 -1.11 -42.59 3.51
C SER A 580 -1.71 -41.31 4.09
N GLN A 581 -1.54 -40.18 3.41
CA GLN A 581 -2.05 -38.87 3.85
C GLN A 581 -3.58 -38.80 3.90
N VAL A 582 -4.28 -39.36 2.91
CA VAL A 582 -5.75 -39.47 2.93
C VAL A 582 -6.19 -40.30 4.14
N ALA A 583 -5.60 -41.47 4.38
CA ALA A 583 -5.95 -42.33 5.50
C ALA A 583 -5.72 -41.65 6.87
N HIS A 584 -4.61 -40.90 7.03
CA HIS A 584 -4.35 -40.09 8.22
C HIS A 584 -5.44 -39.03 8.45
N LEU A 585 -5.80 -38.28 7.41
CA LEU A 585 -6.81 -37.22 7.51
C LEU A 585 -8.22 -37.77 7.73
N GLU A 586 -8.57 -38.91 7.14
CA GLU A 586 -9.87 -39.57 7.36
C GLU A 586 -10.06 -39.98 8.83
N VAL A 587 -9.03 -40.53 9.48
CA VAL A 587 -9.07 -40.86 10.92
C VAL A 587 -9.19 -39.59 11.76
N PHE A 588 -8.42 -38.54 11.43
CA PHE A 588 -8.46 -37.25 12.14
C PHE A 588 -9.84 -36.56 12.05
N VAL A 589 -10.41 -36.48 10.86
CA VAL A 589 -11.76 -35.92 10.60
C VAL A 589 -12.86 -36.79 11.22
N ALA A 590 -12.71 -38.12 11.27
CA ALA A 590 -13.66 -39.00 11.95
C ALA A 590 -13.70 -38.80 13.47
N HIS A 591 -12.58 -38.37 14.09
CA HIS A 591 -12.55 -37.97 15.49
C HIS A 591 -13.13 -36.57 15.70
N ARG A 592 -12.71 -35.58 14.88
CA ARG A 592 -13.18 -34.19 14.92
C ARG A 592 -14.68 -34.02 14.64
N SER A 593 -15.28 -34.93 13.89
CA SER A 593 -16.73 -35.00 13.63
C SER A 593 -17.53 -35.84 14.65
N GLY A 594 -16.89 -36.31 15.73
CA GLY A 594 -17.53 -37.05 16.82
C GLY A 594 -17.92 -38.49 16.50
N LYS A 595 -17.86 -38.93 15.24
CA LYS A 595 -18.29 -40.26 14.76
C LYS A 595 -17.64 -41.40 15.53
N PHE A 596 -16.36 -41.27 15.90
CA PHE A 596 -15.62 -42.29 16.65
C PHE A 596 -16.19 -42.52 18.06
N ARG A 597 -16.78 -41.50 18.72
CA ARG A 597 -17.37 -41.66 20.07
C ARG A 597 -18.65 -42.50 20.02
N ARG A 598 -19.49 -42.32 18.99
CA ARG A 598 -20.67 -43.17 18.76
C ARG A 598 -20.24 -44.62 18.52
N ALA A 599 -19.38 -44.87 17.53
CA ALA A 599 -18.90 -46.21 17.21
C ALA A 599 -18.22 -46.94 18.40
N ALA A 600 -17.50 -46.21 19.27
CA ALA A 600 -16.92 -46.77 20.49
C ALA A 600 -17.99 -47.11 21.56
N ALA A 601 -19.02 -46.28 21.72
CA ALA A 601 -20.15 -46.56 22.62
C ALA A 601 -20.99 -47.74 22.10
N ASP A 602 -21.29 -47.79 20.81
CA ASP A 602 -22.00 -48.89 20.15
C ASP A 602 -21.24 -50.22 20.32
N ALA A 603 -19.90 -50.19 20.19
CA ALA A 603 -19.04 -51.36 20.38
C ALA A 603 -18.85 -51.76 21.86
N ALA A 604 -19.05 -50.85 22.82
CA ALA A 604 -19.05 -51.18 24.25
C ALA A 604 -20.40 -51.80 24.66
N ALA A 605 -21.52 -51.24 24.18
CA ALA A 605 -22.85 -51.83 24.34
C ALA A 605 -22.92 -53.24 23.74
N ALA A 606 -22.34 -53.45 22.56
CA ALA A 606 -22.23 -54.76 21.91
C ALA A 606 -21.33 -55.78 22.67
N ARG A 607 -20.55 -55.34 23.68
CA ARG A 607 -19.76 -56.21 24.57
C ARG A 607 -20.38 -56.44 25.95
N GLY A 608 -21.51 -55.78 26.27
CA GLY A 608 -22.17 -55.91 27.57
C GLY A 608 -21.45 -55.22 28.74
N GLU A 609 -20.55 -54.28 28.45
CA GLU A 609 -19.79 -53.53 29.46
C GLU A 609 -20.62 -52.34 30.02
N GLU A 610 -21.77 -52.66 30.63
CA GLU A 610 -22.72 -51.69 31.21
C GLU A 610 -22.16 -51.02 32.48
N GLY A 611 -21.26 -50.05 32.33
CA GLY A 611 -20.58 -49.41 33.46
C GLY A 611 -20.08 -47.97 33.28
N MET A 612 -20.27 -47.34 32.11
CA MET A 612 -19.87 -45.95 31.87
C MET A 612 -21.06 -45.13 31.32
N ALA A 613 -21.22 -43.89 31.80
CA ALA A 613 -22.43 -43.10 31.57
C ALA A 613 -22.76 -42.87 30.09
N ALA A 614 -24.06 -42.93 29.75
CA ALA A 614 -24.56 -42.66 28.42
C ALA A 614 -24.19 -41.23 27.97
N ALA A 615 -23.25 -41.13 27.03
CA ALA A 615 -22.89 -39.87 26.41
C ALA A 615 -24.06 -39.38 25.54
N THR A 616 -24.79 -38.38 26.05
CA THR A 616 -25.89 -37.71 25.35
C THR A 616 -25.50 -37.29 23.95
N ASP A 617 -26.44 -37.36 23.02
CA ASP A 617 -26.22 -37.21 21.59
C ASP A 617 -25.52 -35.88 21.24
N VAL A 618 -24.21 -35.94 20.98
CA VAL A 618 -23.41 -34.76 20.63
C VAL A 618 -23.73 -34.39 19.18
N PRO A 619 -24.21 -33.17 18.89
CA PRO A 619 -24.45 -32.74 17.52
C PRO A 619 -23.17 -32.84 16.70
N GLY A 620 -23.30 -33.20 15.42
CA GLY A 620 -22.20 -33.06 14.46
C GLY A 620 -21.75 -31.60 14.38
N PRO A 621 -20.50 -31.33 13.97
CA PRO A 621 -19.95 -29.98 14.03
C PRO A 621 -20.83 -28.97 13.26
N LYS A 622 -21.14 -27.83 13.91
CA LYS A 622 -22.01 -26.79 13.34
C LYS A 622 -21.38 -26.07 12.14
N VAL A 623 -20.08 -26.26 11.90
CA VAL A 623 -19.28 -25.62 10.85
C VAL A 623 -18.51 -26.69 10.06
N VAL A 624 -18.29 -26.44 8.76
CA VAL A 624 -17.55 -27.36 7.88
C VAL A 624 -16.07 -27.40 8.25
N ASP A 625 -15.55 -28.59 8.55
CA ASP A 625 -14.15 -28.80 8.94
C ASP A 625 -13.21 -28.60 7.74
N PRO A 626 -12.21 -27.70 7.79
CA PRO A 626 -11.24 -27.52 6.69
C PRO A 626 -10.47 -28.78 6.33
N PHE A 627 -10.27 -29.70 7.29
CA PHE A 627 -9.59 -30.96 7.03
C PHE A 627 -10.42 -31.93 6.18
N LEU A 628 -11.76 -31.84 6.19
CA LEU A 628 -12.62 -32.62 5.31
C LEU A 628 -12.40 -32.21 3.84
N ARG A 629 -12.47 -30.91 3.57
CA ARG A 629 -12.13 -30.27 2.29
C ARG A 629 -10.75 -30.70 1.80
N LEU A 630 -9.73 -30.65 2.68
CA LEU A 630 -8.36 -31.08 2.35
C LEU A 630 -8.29 -32.57 1.97
N THR A 631 -9.01 -33.42 2.69
CA THR A 631 -9.09 -34.86 2.40
C THR A 631 -9.71 -35.12 1.02
N GLU A 632 -10.75 -34.36 0.65
CA GLU A 632 -11.43 -34.50 -0.64
C GLU A 632 -10.53 -34.11 -1.83
N MET A 633 -9.72 -33.05 -1.72
CA MET A 633 -8.70 -32.75 -2.76
C MET A 633 -7.72 -33.91 -2.93
N LEU A 634 -7.21 -34.44 -1.82
CA LEU A 634 -6.16 -35.45 -1.85
C LEU A 634 -6.66 -36.81 -2.38
N ARG A 635 -7.95 -37.13 -2.21
CA ARG A 635 -8.57 -38.28 -2.90
C ARG A 635 -8.59 -38.08 -4.42
N TYR A 636 -9.17 -36.98 -4.88
CA TYR A 636 -9.24 -36.69 -6.33
C TYR A 636 -7.84 -36.66 -6.93
N PHE A 637 -6.90 -35.95 -6.30
CA PHE A 637 -5.52 -35.83 -6.78
C PHE A 637 -4.77 -37.18 -6.79
N LYS A 638 -4.98 -38.06 -5.80
CA LYS A 638 -4.52 -39.46 -5.84
C LYS A 638 -5.02 -40.18 -7.09
N ASP A 639 -6.30 -40.01 -7.42
CA ASP A 639 -6.92 -40.71 -8.54
C ASP A 639 -6.37 -40.20 -9.88
N ILE A 640 -6.05 -38.89 -9.99
CA ILE A 640 -5.27 -38.35 -11.12
C ILE A 640 -3.87 -38.97 -11.17
N VAL A 641 -3.11 -38.97 -10.07
CA VAL A 641 -1.74 -39.50 -10.05
C VAL A 641 -1.71 -40.99 -10.45
N LYS A 642 -2.75 -41.76 -10.10
CA LYS A 642 -2.93 -43.13 -10.60
C LYS A 642 -3.29 -43.16 -12.09
N GLY A 643 -4.13 -42.25 -12.58
CA GLY A 643 -4.46 -42.09 -14.00
C GLY A 643 -3.25 -41.76 -14.86
N GLU A 644 -2.52 -40.70 -14.54
CA GLU A 644 -1.30 -40.23 -15.23
C GLU A 644 -0.23 -41.34 -15.29
N LEU A 645 0.06 -42.00 -14.16
CA LEU A 645 1.05 -43.09 -14.10
C LEU A 645 0.60 -44.34 -14.90
N CYS A 646 -0.69 -44.54 -15.14
CA CYS A 646 -1.20 -45.56 -16.06
C CYS A 646 -1.30 -45.08 -17.52
N GLY A 647 -1.41 -43.77 -17.76
CA GLY A 647 -1.67 -43.13 -19.06
C GLY A 647 -0.59 -43.34 -20.12
N LEU A 648 0.60 -43.80 -19.73
CA LEU A 648 1.71 -44.16 -20.63
C LEU A 648 1.41 -45.32 -21.61
N LYS A 649 0.19 -45.91 -21.58
CA LYS A 649 -0.31 -46.82 -22.64
C LYS A 649 -1.78 -46.58 -23.03
N SER A 650 -1.94 -45.92 -24.18
CA SER A 650 -3.03 -46.09 -25.17
C SER A 650 -4.50 -45.91 -24.75
N GLN A 651 -4.96 -44.65 -24.90
CA GLN A 651 -6.33 -44.20 -25.26
C GLN A 651 -7.52 -44.45 -24.30
N PRO A 652 -8.59 -43.61 -24.39
CA PRO A 652 -9.56 -43.43 -23.29
C PRO A 652 -10.88 -44.20 -23.46
N ALA A 653 -11.53 -44.52 -22.34
CA ALA A 653 -12.90 -45.06 -22.32
C ALA A 653 -13.65 -44.85 -20.98
N ILE A 654 -13.93 -43.60 -20.59
CA ILE A 654 -15.07 -43.27 -19.71
C ILE A 654 -15.80 -42.06 -20.33
N GLN A 655 -17.00 -42.29 -20.86
CA GLN A 655 -17.87 -41.24 -21.40
C GLN A 655 -18.97 -40.90 -20.39
N GLU A 656 -18.64 -40.13 -19.36
CA GLU A 656 -19.57 -39.22 -18.64
C GLU A 656 -18.81 -38.48 -17.51
N PRO A 657 -18.92 -37.15 -17.38
CA PRO A 657 -18.28 -36.41 -16.30
C PRO A 657 -19.07 -36.58 -15.00
N ILE A 658 -18.51 -37.32 -14.04
CA ILE A 658 -19.07 -37.47 -12.69
C ILE A 658 -19.11 -36.10 -12.01
N GLN A 659 -20.32 -35.63 -11.63
CA GLN A 659 -20.49 -34.35 -10.94
C GLN A 659 -19.96 -34.42 -9.51
N LEU A 660 -18.95 -33.59 -9.20
CA LEU A 660 -18.46 -33.38 -7.84
C LEU A 660 -19.36 -32.40 -7.06
N PRO A 661 -19.47 -32.52 -5.72
CA PRO A 661 -20.31 -31.64 -4.91
C PRO A 661 -19.88 -30.16 -4.98
N ALA A 662 -20.86 -29.26 -5.11
CA ALA A 662 -20.65 -27.82 -5.35
C ALA A 662 -20.00 -27.02 -4.18
N ASN A 663 -19.59 -27.67 -3.09
CA ASN A 663 -19.19 -27.02 -1.83
C ASN A 663 -17.68 -27.03 -1.56
N LEU A 664 -16.86 -27.47 -2.53
CA LEU A 664 -15.42 -27.17 -2.59
C LEU A 664 -15.27 -25.74 -3.13
N SER A 665 -14.80 -24.75 -2.36
CA SER A 665 -13.39 -24.49 -2.10
C SER A 665 -12.57 -24.12 -3.34
N ASP A 666 -12.36 -22.82 -3.53
CA ASP A 666 -11.52 -22.26 -4.60
C ASP A 666 -10.09 -22.80 -4.55
N GLY A 667 -9.51 -22.93 -3.35
CA GLY A 667 -8.18 -23.50 -3.13
C GLY A 667 -8.09 -25.01 -3.45
N THR A 668 -9.19 -25.75 -3.31
CA THR A 668 -9.28 -27.14 -3.81
C THR A 668 -9.42 -27.16 -5.32
N GLN A 669 -10.36 -26.39 -5.88
CA GLN A 669 -10.66 -26.39 -7.31
C GLN A 669 -9.44 -25.96 -8.15
N ALA A 670 -8.63 -25.01 -7.66
CA ALA A 670 -7.38 -24.61 -8.31
C ALA A 670 -6.39 -25.78 -8.47
N MET A 671 -6.25 -26.63 -7.45
CA MET A 671 -5.31 -27.76 -7.44
C MET A 671 -5.81 -29.00 -8.24
N ILE A 672 -7.06 -28.94 -8.69
CA ILE A 672 -7.79 -30.03 -9.36
C ILE A 672 -7.88 -29.81 -10.88
N ARG A 673 -7.75 -28.56 -11.34
CA ARG A 673 -8.15 -28.15 -12.69
C ARG A 673 -7.05 -28.20 -13.76
N ASP A 674 -5.80 -28.45 -13.36
CA ASP A 674 -4.65 -28.54 -14.27
C ASP A 674 -4.55 -29.90 -15.02
N LEU A 675 -5.41 -30.87 -14.70
CA LEU A 675 -5.24 -32.26 -15.12
C LEU A 675 -6.49 -32.86 -15.79
N ASP A 676 -6.86 -32.32 -16.96
CA ASP A 676 -7.40 -33.12 -18.06
C ASP A 676 -7.00 -32.49 -19.41
N ALA A 677 -6.28 -33.25 -20.24
CA ALA A 677 -5.78 -32.81 -21.55
C ALA A 677 -6.73 -33.16 -22.72
N SER A 678 -7.86 -33.83 -22.48
CA SER A 678 -8.68 -34.47 -23.52
C SER A 678 -9.47 -33.52 -24.44
N PHE A 679 -9.72 -32.28 -24.02
CA PHE A 679 -10.50 -31.29 -24.79
C PHE A 679 -9.87 -30.94 -26.16
N TRP A 680 -8.55 -31.11 -26.32
CA TRP A 680 -7.79 -30.76 -27.53
C TRP A 680 -8.12 -31.56 -28.81
N THR A 681 -9.05 -32.50 -28.75
CA THR A 681 -9.53 -33.27 -29.93
C THR A 681 -10.80 -32.70 -30.56
N GLY A 682 -11.41 -31.67 -29.95
CA GLY A 682 -12.66 -31.04 -30.40
C GLY A 682 -12.49 -30.02 -31.54
N VAL A 683 -12.49 -30.50 -32.79
CA VAL A 683 -12.70 -29.72 -34.02
C VAL A 683 -11.64 -28.65 -34.32
N LEU A 684 -10.63 -29.06 -35.08
CA LEU A 684 -9.95 -28.18 -36.03
C LEU A 684 -10.98 -27.61 -37.02
N GLY A 685 -11.12 -26.28 -37.07
CA GLY A 685 -11.92 -25.58 -38.07
C GLY A 685 -11.03 -24.64 -38.89
N GLU A 686 -10.99 -24.85 -40.20
CA GLU A 686 -10.33 -23.94 -41.14
C GLU A 686 -11.26 -22.74 -41.41
N ASP A 687 -10.88 -21.54 -40.94
CA ASP A 687 -11.26 -20.27 -41.58
C ASP A 687 -10.44 -19.11 -40.99
N ALA A 688 -9.58 -18.50 -41.82
CA ALA A 688 -8.73 -17.39 -41.43
C ALA A 688 -9.46 -16.05 -41.57
N GLY A 689 -10.36 -15.75 -40.63
CA GLY A 689 -11.08 -14.48 -40.57
C GLY A 689 -10.15 -13.26 -40.49
N THR A 690 -10.42 -12.23 -41.29
CA THR A 690 -9.65 -10.99 -41.31
C THR A 690 -9.89 -10.14 -40.06
N TRP A 691 -8.86 -9.90 -39.26
CA TRP A 691 -8.89 -9.07 -38.05
C TRP A 691 -9.12 -7.58 -38.35
N ASP A 692 -9.74 -6.84 -37.43
CA ASP A 692 -9.73 -5.36 -37.45
C ASP A 692 -8.38 -4.83 -36.95
N VAL A 693 -7.38 -4.87 -37.83
CA VAL A 693 -5.99 -4.48 -37.55
C VAL A 693 -5.81 -2.98 -37.25
N GLY A 694 -6.88 -2.17 -37.35
CA GLY A 694 -6.82 -0.71 -37.24
C GLY A 694 -7.20 -0.12 -35.88
N ASN A 695 -7.74 -0.91 -34.95
CA ASN A 695 -8.46 -0.39 -33.78
C ASN A 695 -7.62 -0.42 -32.48
N TYR A 696 -6.91 0.68 -32.24
CA TYR A 696 -6.03 0.84 -31.08
C TYR A 696 -6.71 1.42 -29.83
N SER A 697 -8.03 1.68 -29.88
CA SER A 697 -8.80 2.49 -28.91
C SER A 697 -8.47 2.22 -27.44
N LEU A 698 -8.53 0.95 -27.02
CA LEU A 698 -8.24 0.54 -25.65
C LEU A 698 -7.25 -0.63 -25.66
N TYR A 699 -5.99 -0.30 -25.43
CA TYR A 699 -4.87 -1.23 -25.54
C TYR A 699 -4.48 -1.73 -24.15
N LEU A 700 -4.67 -3.03 -23.91
CA LEU A 700 -4.19 -3.70 -22.71
C LEU A 700 -2.73 -4.14 -22.88
N VAL A 701 -1.86 -3.64 -22.01
CA VAL A 701 -0.52 -4.20 -21.81
C VAL A 701 -0.56 -5.00 -20.51
N THR A 702 -0.19 -6.28 -20.55
CA THR A 702 -0.18 -7.11 -19.34
C THR A 702 0.98 -6.74 -18.41
N ASP A 703 0.85 -7.14 -17.15
CA ASP A 703 1.99 -7.24 -16.24
C ASP A 703 1.72 -8.41 -15.28
N SER A 704 2.53 -9.46 -15.39
CA SER A 704 2.38 -10.70 -14.63
C SER A 704 2.80 -10.56 -13.15
N THR A 705 3.36 -9.42 -12.74
CA THR A 705 3.94 -9.31 -11.39
C THR A 705 2.86 -9.34 -10.30
N PRO A 706 3.13 -9.97 -9.13
CA PRO A 706 2.19 -9.99 -8.01
C PRO A 706 1.77 -8.60 -7.51
N ALA A 707 2.57 -7.57 -7.78
CA ALA A 707 2.27 -6.18 -7.43
C ALA A 707 1.14 -5.55 -8.27
N ILE A 708 0.83 -6.12 -9.45
CA ILE A 708 -0.18 -5.60 -10.38
C ILE A 708 -1.31 -6.62 -10.59
N LEU A 709 -0.97 -7.88 -10.87
CA LEU A 709 -1.94 -8.95 -11.10
C LEU A 709 -2.59 -9.45 -9.79
N GLY A 710 -1.81 -9.48 -8.71
CA GLY A 710 -2.14 -10.25 -7.50
C GLY A 710 -2.07 -11.75 -7.77
N ASP A 711 -2.79 -12.53 -6.98
CA ASP A 711 -2.83 -14.01 -7.09
C ASP A 711 -3.87 -14.52 -8.13
N ARG A 712 -4.14 -13.74 -9.19
CA ARG A 712 -5.17 -14.06 -10.21
C ARG A 712 -4.55 -14.60 -11.49
N ASP A 713 -5.24 -15.51 -12.16
CA ASP A 713 -4.87 -15.92 -13.51
C ASP A 713 -4.96 -14.75 -14.51
N LEU A 714 -3.86 -14.49 -15.20
CA LEU A 714 -3.75 -13.45 -16.23
C LEU A 714 -4.71 -13.71 -17.40
N SER A 715 -4.96 -14.97 -17.75
CA SER A 715 -5.85 -15.36 -18.85
C SER A 715 -7.29 -14.94 -18.57
N SER A 716 -7.77 -15.16 -17.35
CA SER A 716 -9.08 -14.74 -16.83
C SER A 716 -9.21 -13.22 -16.75
N VAL A 717 -8.15 -12.52 -16.32
CA VAL A 717 -8.10 -11.04 -16.31
C VAL A 717 -8.16 -10.47 -17.72
N VAL A 718 -7.41 -11.03 -18.67
CA VAL A 718 -7.44 -10.63 -20.09
C VAL A 718 -8.81 -10.95 -20.70
N ALA A 719 -9.38 -12.13 -20.46
CA ALA A 719 -10.71 -12.50 -20.95
C ALA A 719 -11.81 -11.55 -20.44
N ALA A 720 -11.76 -11.15 -19.17
CA ALA A 720 -12.65 -10.13 -18.61
C ALA A 720 -12.44 -8.77 -19.26
N ALA A 721 -11.19 -8.31 -19.39
CA ALA A 721 -10.88 -7.03 -20.02
C ALA A 721 -11.31 -6.95 -21.49
N VAL A 722 -11.19 -8.05 -22.24
CA VAL A 722 -11.66 -8.18 -23.63
C VAL A 722 -13.18 -8.11 -23.73
N ARG A 723 -13.95 -8.77 -22.85
CA ARG A 723 -15.42 -8.56 -22.77
C ARG A 723 -15.82 -7.15 -22.33
N GLY A 724 -14.90 -6.43 -21.67
CA GLY A 724 -15.02 -5.00 -21.38
C GLY A 724 -14.74 -4.09 -22.58
N GLY A 725 -14.25 -4.63 -23.70
CA GLY A 725 -13.99 -3.89 -24.94
C GLY A 725 -12.55 -3.42 -25.12
N VAL A 726 -11.56 -4.12 -24.53
CA VAL A 726 -10.15 -4.03 -24.98
C VAL A 726 -10.06 -4.46 -26.45
N THR A 727 -9.39 -3.64 -27.27
CA THR A 727 -9.34 -3.81 -28.73
C THR A 727 -8.04 -4.42 -29.23
N ILE A 728 -6.99 -4.43 -28.39
CA ILE A 728 -5.69 -5.06 -28.67
C ILE A 728 -5.00 -5.43 -27.35
N VAL A 729 -4.30 -6.57 -27.32
CA VAL A 729 -3.59 -7.08 -26.12
C VAL A 729 -2.09 -7.24 -26.42
N GLN A 730 -1.24 -6.79 -25.52
CA GLN A 730 0.20 -7.07 -25.51
C GLN A 730 0.53 -7.94 -24.30
N TYR A 731 0.99 -9.17 -24.55
CA TYR A 731 1.62 -9.96 -23.49
C TYR A 731 3.04 -9.44 -23.25
N ARG A 732 3.20 -8.82 -22.09
CA ARG A 732 4.47 -8.34 -21.55
C ARG A 732 4.80 -9.11 -20.28
N ASP A 733 5.83 -9.93 -20.40
CA ASP A 733 6.54 -10.55 -19.30
C ASP A 733 8.04 -10.31 -19.50
N LYS A 734 8.74 -9.95 -18.42
CA LYS A 734 10.21 -9.75 -18.43
C LYS A 734 10.93 -10.67 -17.44
N THR A 735 10.19 -11.55 -16.78
CA THR A 735 10.62 -12.41 -15.67
C THR A 735 10.57 -13.89 -16.04
N SER A 736 9.46 -14.35 -16.63
CA SER A 736 9.29 -15.74 -17.06
C SER A 736 10.29 -16.15 -18.13
N ASP A 737 10.66 -17.43 -18.11
CA ASP A 737 11.53 -18.02 -19.11
C ASP A 737 10.80 -18.36 -20.41
N THR A 738 11.55 -18.40 -21.52
CA THR A 738 11.00 -18.44 -22.89
C THR A 738 9.95 -19.54 -23.10
N GLY A 739 10.12 -20.72 -22.50
CA GLY A 739 9.14 -21.81 -22.60
C GLY A 739 7.80 -21.49 -21.93
N GLU A 740 7.84 -20.95 -20.71
CA GLU A 740 6.65 -20.47 -20.00
C GLU A 740 6.01 -19.28 -20.73
N LEU A 741 6.83 -18.37 -21.24
CA LEU A 741 6.37 -17.21 -22.02
C LEU A 741 5.62 -17.67 -23.28
N VAL A 742 6.10 -18.70 -24.00
CA VAL A 742 5.37 -19.32 -25.13
C VAL A 742 4.06 -20.00 -24.67
N VAL A 743 4.07 -20.75 -23.56
CA VAL A 743 2.87 -21.44 -23.05
C VAL A 743 1.79 -20.44 -22.65
N ASN A 744 2.14 -19.40 -21.88
CA ASN A 744 1.21 -18.37 -21.45
C ASN A 744 0.77 -17.48 -22.62
N ALA A 745 1.66 -17.16 -23.56
CA ALA A 745 1.29 -16.49 -24.80
C ALA A 745 0.27 -17.31 -25.61
N ARG A 746 0.40 -18.65 -25.72
CA ARG A 746 -0.62 -19.49 -26.38
C ARG A 746 -1.98 -19.46 -25.67
N LYS A 747 -1.99 -19.50 -24.33
CA LYS A 747 -3.24 -19.35 -23.53
C LYS A 747 -3.93 -18.02 -23.81
N LEU A 748 -3.17 -16.91 -23.74
CA LEU A 748 -3.68 -15.57 -24.06
C LEU A 748 -4.10 -15.43 -25.52
N HIS A 749 -3.38 -16.06 -26.44
CA HIS A 749 -3.69 -16.02 -27.87
C HIS A 749 -5.02 -16.67 -28.18
N ALA A 750 -5.30 -17.84 -27.59
CA ALA A 750 -6.61 -18.49 -27.71
C ALA A 750 -7.75 -17.61 -27.19
N VAL A 751 -7.56 -16.94 -26.05
CA VAL A 751 -8.53 -16.00 -25.46
C VAL A 751 -8.80 -14.80 -26.39
N CYS A 752 -7.74 -14.17 -26.94
CA CYS A 752 -7.88 -13.00 -27.80
C CYS A 752 -8.48 -13.38 -29.18
N ARG A 753 -8.00 -14.49 -29.76
CA ARG A 753 -8.49 -15.08 -31.02
C ARG A 753 -9.98 -15.39 -30.98
N ALA A 754 -10.48 -15.97 -29.89
CA ALA A 754 -11.90 -16.26 -29.70
C ALA A 754 -12.81 -15.01 -29.66
N ALA A 755 -12.22 -13.82 -29.48
CA ALA A 755 -12.92 -12.54 -29.43
C ALA A 755 -12.62 -11.60 -30.62
N GLY A 756 -11.83 -12.05 -31.61
CA GLY A 756 -11.42 -11.22 -32.75
C GLY A 756 -10.33 -10.18 -32.42
N VAL A 757 -9.67 -10.29 -31.27
CA VAL A 757 -8.66 -9.34 -30.78
C VAL A 757 -7.24 -9.85 -31.10
N PRO A 758 -6.33 -9.02 -31.65
CA PRO A 758 -4.95 -9.43 -31.91
C PRO A 758 -4.10 -9.48 -30.62
N LEU A 759 -3.18 -10.46 -30.56
CA LEU A 759 -2.15 -10.55 -29.51
C LEU A 759 -0.78 -10.15 -30.05
N LEU A 760 -0.12 -9.20 -29.36
CA LEU A 760 1.28 -8.85 -29.58
C LEU A 760 2.16 -9.36 -28.43
N ILE A 761 3.43 -9.69 -28.71
CA ILE A 761 4.44 -9.99 -27.68
C ILE A 761 5.39 -8.80 -27.48
N ASN A 762 5.66 -8.45 -26.23
CA ASN A 762 6.63 -7.41 -25.88
C ASN A 762 8.09 -7.92 -26.00
N ASP A 763 8.93 -7.19 -26.74
CA ASP A 763 10.34 -7.41 -27.10
C ASP A 763 10.68 -8.73 -27.85
N ARG A 764 9.95 -9.82 -27.59
CA ARG A 764 10.32 -11.20 -27.97
C ARG A 764 9.77 -11.63 -29.33
N VAL A 765 10.43 -11.20 -30.39
CA VAL A 765 10.20 -11.60 -31.79
C VAL A 765 10.22 -13.13 -31.98
N ASP A 766 11.12 -13.82 -31.27
CA ASP A 766 11.25 -15.27 -31.29
C ASP A 766 10.04 -15.99 -30.67
N VAL A 767 9.48 -15.44 -29.59
CA VAL A 767 8.25 -15.97 -28.97
C VAL A 767 7.04 -15.70 -29.87
N ALA A 768 6.91 -14.51 -30.46
CA ALA A 768 5.80 -14.21 -31.38
C ALA A 768 5.78 -15.18 -32.57
N LEU A 769 6.94 -15.45 -33.18
CA LEU A 769 7.10 -16.43 -34.25
C LEU A 769 6.77 -17.86 -33.78
N ALA A 770 7.24 -18.26 -32.60
CA ALA A 770 6.95 -19.60 -32.05
C ALA A 770 5.47 -19.80 -31.72
N VAL A 771 4.78 -18.77 -31.23
CA VAL A 771 3.35 -18.79 -30.90
C VAL A 771 2.51 -18.79 -32.18
N GLY A 772 2.88 -17.98 -33.18
CA GLY A 772 2.07 -17.73 -34.37
C GLY A 772 0.99 -16.67 -34.14
N CYS A 773 1.27 -15.68 -33.29
CA CYS A 773 0.37 -14.55 -32.99
C CYS A 773 0.66 -13.32 -33.87
N GLU A 774 -0.22 -12.32 -33.77
CA GLU A 774 -0.39 -11.28 -34.79
C GLU A 774 0.75 -10.24 -34.84
N GLY A 775 1.64 -10.19 -33.84
CA GLY A 775 2.86 -9.39 -33.95
C GLY A 775 3.62 -9.11 -32.64
N VAL A 776 4.29 -7.96 -32.57
CA VAL A 776 5.18 -7.55 -31.48
C VAL A 776 5.12 -6.05 -31.14
N HIS A 777 5.59 -5.71 -29.94
CA HIS A 777 6.01 -4.36 -29.57
C HIS A 777 7.49 -4.34 -29.19
N ILE A 778 8.24 -3.33 -29.61
CA ILE A 778 9.69 -3.25 -29.54
C ILE A 778 10.13 -1.97 -28.81
N GLY A 779 11.04 -2.08 -27.85
CA GLY A 779 11.69 -0.94 -27.18
C GLY A 779 12.97 -0.47 -27.87
N GLN A 780 13.52 0.65 -27.41
CA GLN A 780 14.72 1.28 -27.99
C GLN A 780 16.03 0.51 -27.72
N ASP A 781 16.04 -0.41 -26.76
CA ASP A 781 17.20 -1.25 -26.40
C ASP A 781 17.10 -2.68 -26.99
N ASP A 782 16.05 -2.97 -27.78
CA ASP A 782 15.68 -4.31 -28.26
C ASP A 782 16.06 -4.56 -29.75
N MET A 783 15.52 -5.59 -30.38
CA MET A 783 15.81 -5.92 -31.79
C MET A 783 15.28 -4.83 -32.75
N GLU A 784 16.12 -4.33 -33.66
CA GLU A 784 15.70 -3.35 -34.67
C GLU A 784 14.46 -3.81 -35.46
N LEU A 785 13.51 -2.88 -35.68
CA LEU A 785 12.29 -3.14 -36.44
C LEU A 785 12.58 -3.73 -37.83
N THR A 786 13.62 -3.25 -38.52
CA THR A 786 13.96 -3.74 -39.86
C THR A 786 14.47 -5.18 -39.85
N ALA A 787 14.88 -5.73 -38.71
CA ALA A 787 15.21 -7.14 -38.52
C ALA A 787 13.95 -7.94 -38.14
N ALA A 788 13.14 -7.43 -37.20
CA ALA A 788 11.87 -8.06 -36.81
C ALA A 788 10.92 -8.25 -38.01
N ARG A 789 10.79 -7.23 -38.88
CA ARG A 789 10.01 -7.27 -40.13
C ARG A 789 10.50 -8.35 -41.12
N LYS A 790 11.80 -8.66 -41.14
CA LYS A 790 12.38 -9.72 -41.99
C LYS A 790 12.12 -11.13 -41.43
N ILE A 791 11.88 -11.25 -40.12
CA ILE A 791 11.64 -12.52 -39.43
C ILE A 791 10.15 -12.86 -39.41
N LEU A 792 9.29 -11.89 -39.12
CA LEU A 792 7.83 -12.07 -38.99
C LEU A 792 7.06 -11.90 -40.32
N GLY A 793 7.70 -11.31 -41.33
CA GLY A 793 7.07 -11.03 -42.63
C GLY A 793 6.37 -9.67 -42.72
N PRO A 794 5.76 -9.35 -43.87
CA PRO A 794 5.15 -8.05 -44.12
C PRO A 794 3.89 -7.81 -43.28
N ASP A 795 3.09 -8.85 -43.05
CA ASP A 795 1.72 -8.72 -42.50
C ASP A 795 1.64 -8.68 -40.96
N ALA A 796 2.76 -8.89 -40.27
CA ALA A 796 2.82 -8.86 -38.80
C ALA A 796 2.73 -7.42 -38.26
N ILE A 797 2.02 -7.23 -37.14
CA ILE A 797 1.88 -5.92 -36.51
C ILE A 797 3.15 -5.59 -35.70
N ILE A 798 3.89 -4.54 -36.06
CA ILE A 798 5.11 -4.13 -35.34
C ILE A 798 4.96 -2.71 -34.79
N GLY A 799 4.88 -2.64 -33.46
CA GLY A 799 4.90 -1.39 -32.71
C GLY A 799 6.27 -1.02 -32.16
N VAL A 800 6.55 0.27 -32.03
CA VAL A 800 7.81 0.78 -31.46
C VAL A 800 7.54 1.78 -30.33
N THR A 801 8.25 1.66 -29.20
CA THR A 801 8.23 2.69 -28.13
C THR A 801 8.97 3.95 -28.60
N ALA A 802 8.39 5.14 -28.40
CA ALA A 802 9.05 6.43 -28.65
C ALA A 802 8.87 7.41 -27.48
N SER A 803 9.96 8.04 -27.07
CA SER A 803 10.02 9.09 -26.03
C SER A 803 10.43 10.46 -26.58
N THR A 804 11.04 10.51 -27.77
CA THR A 804 11.51 11.75 -28.43
C THR A 804 10.93 11.92 -29.84
N ILE A 805 11.16 13.09 -30.45
CA ILE A 805 10.71 13.39 -31.82
C ILE A 805 11.50 12.54 -32.82
N GLU A 806 12.80 12.40 -32.56
CA GLU A 806 13.81 11.72 -33.36
C GLU A 806 13.53 10.22 -33.42
N GLU A 807 13.24 9.59 -32.27
CA GLU A 807 12.78 8.19 -32.19
C GLU A 807 11.47 7.96 -32.97
N ALA A 808 10.50 8.87 -32.81
CA ALA A 808 9.19 8.74 -33.44
C ALA A 808 9.25 8.84 -34.96
N LEU A 809 10.00 9.82 -35.49
CA LEU A 809 10.23 9.95 -36.95
C LEU A 809 10.97 8.74 -37.50
N LYS A 810 12.10 8.34 -36.88
CA LYS A 810 12.87 7.17 -37.31
C LYS A 810 12.03 5.90 -37.37
N ALA A 811 11.20 5.63 -36.37
CA ALA A 811 10.32 4.46 -36.38
C ALA A 811 9.28 4.50 -37.53
N CYS A 812 8.78 5.69 -37.89
CA CYS A 812 7.86 5.86 -39.03
C CYS A 812 8.54 5.77 -40.41
N GLU A 813 9.85 6.04 -40.47
CA GLU A 813 10.72 5.84 -41.65
C GLU A 813 11.12 4.37 -41.81
N ASP A 814 11.54 3.69 -40.73
CA ASP A 814 11.96 2.28 -40.72
C ASP A 814 10.80 1.30 -41.03
N GLY A 815 9.54 1.70 -40.78
CA GLY A 815 8.35 0.94 -41.14
C GLY A 815 7.51 0.39 -39.98
N ALA A 816 7.38 1.13 -38.88
CA ALA A 816 6.42 0.84 -37.81
C ALA A 816 4.96 1.00 -38.26
N ASP A 817 4.10 0.10 -37.79
CA ASP A 817 2.65 0.18 -38.00
C ASP A 817 2.00 1.10 -36.97
N TYR A 818 2.55 1.13 -35.75
CA TYR A 818 2.17 2.07 -34.70
C TYR A 818 3.32 2.45 -33.76
N LEU A 819 3.16 3.58 -33.06
CA LEU A 819 4.07 4.07 -32.02
C LEU A 819 3.42 4.04 -30.64
N GLY A 820 4.14 3.48 -29.65
CA GLY A 820 3.84 3.60 -28.23
C GLY A 820 4.54 4.82 -27.64
N ILE A 821 3.85 5.97 -27.59
CA ILE A 821 4.43 7.25 -27.19
C ILE A 821 4.32 7.43 -25.66
N GLY A 822 5.45 7.51 -24.97
CA GLY A 822 5.48 7.58 -23.51
C GLY A 822 6.89 7.86 -22.96
N THR A 823 7.08 8.07 -21.66
CA THR A 823 6.11 7.85 -20.58
C THR A 823 5.33 9.14 -20.29
N VAL A 824 3.98 9.13 -20.37
CA VAL A 824 3.18 10.36 -20.21
C VAL A 824 3.23 10.89 -18.76
N PHE A 825 2.95 10.05 -17.77
CA PHE A 825 3.08 10.36 -16.34
C PHE A 825 3.87 9.27 -15.61
N ALA A 826 4.41 9.59 -14.43
CA ALA A 826 5.12 8.62 -13.58
C ALA A 826 4.27 7.37 -13.30
N THR A 827 4.92 6.19 -13.31
CA THR A 827 4.27 4.89 -13.04
C THR A 827 5.22 3.96 -12.30
N SER A 828 4.67 3.08 -11.46
CA SER A 828 5.42 2.00 -10.79
C SER A 828 5.77 0.84 -11.74
N THR A 829 5.14 0.73 -12.91
CA THR A 829 5.29 -0.40 -13.85
C THR A 829 6.62 -0.40 -14.63
N LYS A 830 7.43 0.66 -14.55
CA LYS A 830 8.71 0.78 -15.28
C LYS A 830 9.70 1.64 -14.49
N GLU A 831 10.70 1.00 -13.88
CA GLU A 831 11.69 1.69 -13.03
C GLU A 831 12.55 2.74 -13.77
N ASN A 832 12.76 2.54 -15.08
CA ASN A 832 13.47 3.50 -15.94
C ASN A 832 12.55 4.65 -16.43
N THR A 833 12.02 5.48 -15.51
CA THR A 833 11.24 6.69 -15.84
C THR A 833 12.13 7.87 -16.28
N LYS A 834 13.13 7.64 -17.14
CA LYS A 834 14.15 8.65 -17.51
C LYS A 834 13.57 9.86 -18.26
N HIS A 835 12.49 9.65 -19.01
CA HIS A 835 11.82 10.70 -19.80
C HIS A 835 10.30 10.63 -19.56
N ILE A 836 9.80 11.56 -18.73
CA ILE A 836 8.37 11.80 -18.53
C ILE A 836 8.00 13.01 -19.39
N ILE A 837 7.16 12.79 -20.41
CA ILE A 837 6.91 13.79 -21.48
C ILE A 837 5.66 14.65 -21.26
N GLY A 838 4.71 14.19 -20.44
CA GLY A 838 3.42 14.86 -20.21
C GLY A 838 2.57 14.98 -21.48
N THR A 839 1.46 15.70 -21.36
CA THR A 839 0.54 15.99 -22.48
C THR A 839 1.16 16.94 -23.51
N ALA A 840 2.01 17.87 -23.06
CA ALA A 840 2.73 18.81 -23.92
C ALA A 840 3.77 18.12 -24.83
N GLY A 841 4.63 17.24 -24.28
CA GLY A 841 5.62 16.51 -25.08
C GLY A 841 4.96 15.54 -26.06
N LEU A 842 3.89 14.87 -25.63
CA LEU A 842 3.06 14.01 -26.48
C LEU A 842 2.49 14.77 -27.69
N ARG A 843 1.97 15.99 -27.48
CA ARG A 843 1.52 16.88 -28.57
C ARG A 843 2.65 17.30 -29.50
N THR A 844 3.83 17.64 -28.97
CA THR A 844 4.98 18.04 -29.79
C THR A 844 5.39 16.93 -30.76
N ILE A 845 5.39 15.67 -30.31
CA ILE A 845 5.65 14.51 -31.17
C ILE A 845 4.56 14.38 -32.25
N LEU A 846 3.27 14.46 -31.89
CA LEU A 846 2.16 14.42 -32.84
C LEU A 846 2.21 15.52 -33.91
N THR A 847 2.53 16.77 -33.52
CA THR A 847 2.72 17.89 -34.45
C THR A 847 3.83 17.59 -35.46
N LYS A 848 4.93 16.97 -35.03
CA LYS A 848 6.06 16.62 -35.92
C LYS A 848 5.73 15.44 -36.84
N LEU A 849 5.06 14.40 -36.33
CA LEU A 849 4.58 13.27 -37.15
C LEU A 849 3.55 13.70 -38.20
N ALA A 850 2.66 14.63 -37.87
CA ALA A 850 1.72 15.23 -38.80
C ALA A 850 2.42 16.07 -39.87
N ALA A 851 3.35 16.96 -39.46
CA ALA A 851 4.11 17.81 -40.38
C ALA A 851 5.03 17.01 -41.35
N ALA A 852 5.49 15.83 -40.94
CA ALA A 852 6.25 14.90 -41.77
C ALA A 852 5.37 13.95 -42.61
N GLY A 853 4.03 14.04 -42.52
CA GLY A 853 3.11 13.23 -43.32
C GLY A 853 2.99 11.75 -42.89
N HIS A 854 3.43 11.40 -41.68
CA HIS A 854 3.32 10.02 -41.17
C HIS A 854 1.93 9.68 -40.63
N LEU A 855 1.14 10.68 -40.23
CA LEU A 855 -0.25 10.50 -39.77
C LEU A 855 -1.23 10.74 -40.93
N PRO A 856 -2.30 9.94 -41.09
CA PRO A 856 -2.75 8.85 -40.21
C PRO A 856 -2.20 7.46 -40.59
N ARG A 857 -1.14 7.37 -41.42
CA ARG A 857 -0.56 6.10 -41.92
C ARG A 857 -0.01 5.24 -40.78
N VAL A 858 0.79 5.82 -39.90
CA VAL A 858 1.31 5.16 -38.69
C VAL A 858 0.40 5.52 -37.53
N LYS A 859 -0.04 4.51 -36.79
CA LYS A 859 -0.94 4.69 -35.64
C LYS A 859 -0.20 5.14 -34.39
N THR A 860 -0.89 5.79 -33.47
CA THR A 860 -0.28 6.36 -32.26
C THR A 860 -1.08 5.99 -31.02
N VAL A 861 -0.42 5.38 -30.04
CA VAL A 861 -0.99 5.11 -28.71
C VAL A 861 -0.15 5.79 -27.65
N CYS A 862 -0.77 6.37 -26.62
CA CYS A 862 -0.03 6.95 -25.51
C CYS A 862 0.04 5.99 -24.31
N ILE A 863 1.16 6.01 -23.56
CA ILE A 863 1.42 5.05 -22.47
C ILE A 863 2.10 5.69 -21.25
N GLY A 864 1.79 5.15 -20.06
CA GLY A 864 2.50 5.43 -18.81
C GLY A 864 1.73 6.37 -17.87
N GLY A 865 1.34 5.83 -16.70
CA GLY A 865 0.62 6.57 -15.65
C GLY A 865 -0.83 6.95 -16.01
N LEU A 866 -1.37 6.39 -17.09
CA LEU A 866 -2.74 6.60 -17.54
C LEU A 866 -3.74 5.85 -16.65
N ASN A 867 -4.88 6.49 -16.35
CA ASN A 867 -5.94 5.96 -15.49
C ASN A 867 -7.26 6.76 -15.72
N PRO A 868 -8.41 6.35 -15.13
CA PRO A 868 -9.70 7.01 -15.37
C PRO A 868 -9.74 8.53 -15.11
N SER A 869 -8.95 9.08 -14.18
CA SER A 869 -9.00 10.53 -13.89
C SER A 869 -8.17 11.40 -14.84
N ASN A 870 -7.33 10.80 -15.70
CA ASN A 870 -6.45 11.56 -16.59
C ASN A 870 -6.57 11.23 -18.10
N ILE A 871 -7.15 10.10 -18.51
CA ILE A 871 -7.26 9.71 -19.93
C ILE A 871 -7.91 10.81 -20.80
N GLN A 872 -9.08 11.32 -20.42
CA GLN A 872 -9.75 12.39 -21.17
C GLN A 872 -8.89 13.67 -21.25
N ARG A 873 -8.13 13.98 -20.20
CA ARG A 873 -7.23 15.14 -20.19
C ARG A 873 -6.06 14.95 -21.12
N VAL A 874 -5.50 13.74 -21.17
CA VAL A 874 -4.42 13.39 -22.09
C VAL A 874 -4.90 13.51 -23.53
N LEU A 875 -6.01 12.84 -23.89
CA LEU A 875 -6.57 12.90 -25.24
C LEU A 875 -6.91 14.34 -25.67
N TYR A 876 -7.48 15.14 -24.77
CA TYR A 876 -7.83 16.53 -25.07
C TYR A 876 -6.63 17.47 -25.19
N GLN A 877 -5.70 17.45 -24.22
CA GLN A 877 -4.53 18.32 -24.24
C GLN A 877 -3.52 17.89 -25.32
N SER A 878 -3.34 16.60 -25.59
CA SER A 878 -2.29 16.13 -26.50
C SER A 878 -2.64 16.32 -27.98
N ALA A 879 -3.90 16.47 -28.35
CA ALA A 879 -4.29 16.73 -29.73
C ALA A 879 -3.71 18.05 -30.24
N THR A 880 -3.37 18.14 -31.52
CA THR A 880 -2.92 19.39 -32.13
C THR A 880 -4.11 20.35 -32.34
N PRO A 881 -3.99 21.64 -32.00
CA PRO A 881 -5.09 22.59 -32.17
C PRO A 881 -5.16 23.18 -33.59
N ASP A 882 -4.01 23.36 -34.24
CA ASP A 882 -3.84 24.28 -35.38
C ASP A 882 -3.91 23.60 -36.77
N SER A 883 -4.64 22.48 -36.90
CA SER A 883 -4.72 21.70 -38.16
C SER A 883 -6.18 21.43 -38.57
N PRO A 884 -6.55 21.54 -39.87
CA PRO A 884 -7.90 21.22 -40.35
C PRO A 884 -8.27 19.74 -40.17
N SER A 885 -7.27 18.86 -40.11
CA SER A 885 -7.35 17.51 -39.55
C SER A 885 -6.47 17.45 -38.30
N PRO A 886 -7.00 17.69 -37.09
CA PRO A 886 -6.20 17.72 -35.87
C PRO A 886 -5.60 16.34 -35.59
N ALA A 887 -4.29 16.29 -35.42
CA ALA A 887 -3.59 15.05 -35.08
C ALA A 887 -3.87 14.73 -33.60
N ALA A 888 -4.45 13.56 -33.37
CA ALA A 888 -4.79 13.04 -32.06
C ALA A 888 -4.25 11.62 -31.91
N ILE A 889 -4.24 11.14 -30.66
CA ILE A 889 -3.88 9.76 -30.32
C ILE A 889 -5.00 8.81 -30.77
N ASP A 890 -4.65 7.72 -31.45
CA ASP A 890 -5.59 6.69 -31.92
C ASP A 890 -6.10 5.77 -30.79
N GLY A 891 -5.41 5.71 -29.64
CA GLY A 891 -5.88 5.00 -28.45
C GLY A 891 -4.94 5.02 -27.25
N VAL A 892 -5.38 4.47 -26.11
CA VAL A 892 -4.61 4.53 -24.85
C VAL A 892 -4.12 3.16 -24.41
N ALA A 893 -2.84 3.07 -24.03
CA ALA A 893 -2.21 1.84 -23.54
C ALA A 893 -2.14 1.84 -22.01
N LEU A 894 -2.74 0.80 -21.41
CA LEU A 894 -3.05 0.71 -19.98
C LEU A 894 -2.57 -0.63 -19.40
N VAL A 895 -2.07 -0.57 -18.17
CA VAL A 895 -1.65 -1.75 -17.39
C VAL A 895 -2.50 -1.85 -16.12
N SER A 896 -2.06 -1.22 -15.02
CA SER A 896 -2.68 -1.37 -13.70
C SER A 896 -4.14 -0.94 -13.63
N ALA A 897 -4.55 0.06 -14.42
CA ALA A 897 -5.94 0.51 -14.51
C ALA A 897 -6.94 -0.58 -14.97
N ILE A 898 -6.45 -1.64 -15.62
CA ILE A 898 -7.22 -2.82 -16.04
C ILE A 898 -6.76 -4.05 -15.27
N VAL A 899 -5.46 -4.37 -15.33
CA VAL A 899 -4.90 -5.60 -14.74
C VAL A 899 -5.09 -5.65 -13.23
N ALA A 900 -4.92 -4.52 -12.52
CA ALA A 900 -5.09 -4.45 -11.05
C ALA A 900 -6.52 -4.09 -10.62
N ALA A 901 -7.46 -3.89 -11.56
CA ALA A 901 -8.86 -3.64 -11.22
C ALA A 901 -9.52 -4.89 -10.62
N ARG A 902 -10.37 -4.71 -9.59
CA ARG A 902 -11.14 -5.82 -8.98
C ARG A 902 -12.06 -6.51 -9.99
N ASP A 903 -12.67 -5.70 -10.86
CA ASP A 903 -13.45 -6.13 -12.03
C ASP A 903 -12.79 -5.53 -13.29
N PRO A 904 -11.96 -6.30 -14.02
CA PRO A 904 -11.35 -5.85 -15.27
C PRO A 904 -12.34 -5.62 -16.41
N GLU A 905 -13.53 -6.24 -16.37
CA GLU A 905 -14.55 -6.08 -17.42
C GLU A 905 -15.25 -4.73 -17.30
N SER A 906 -15.75 -4.40 -16.10
CA SER A 906 -16.33 -3.08 -15.84
C SER A 906 -15.29 -1.96 -15.94
N ALA A 907 -14.06 -2.19 -15.47
CA ALA A 907 -12.97 -1.22 -15.62
C ALA A 907 -12.68 -0.90 -17.10
N SER A 908 -12.45 -1.93 -17.94
CA SER A 908 -12.24 -1.74 -19.38
C SER A 908 -13.43 -1.06 -20.06
N ARG A 909 -14.67 -1.39 -19.67
CA ARG A 909 -15.89 -0.78 -20.22
C ARG A 909 -15.95 0.73 -19.93
N SER A 910 -15.71 1.14 -18.69
CA SER A 910 -15.64 2.56 -18.31
C SER A 910 -14.44 3.27 -18.93
N LEU A 911 -13.30 2.60 -19.08
CA LEU A 911 -12.12 3.17 -19.75
C LEU A 911 -12.38 3.41 -21.25
N LEU A 912 -13.04 2.47 -21.94
CA LEU A 912 -13.44 2.62 -23.35
C LEU A 912 -14.45 3.75 -23.54
N GLU A 913 -15.39 3.91 -22.60
CA GLU A 913 -16.33 5.04 -22.61
C GLU A 913 -15.58 6.38 -22.45
N LEU A 914 -14.63 6.47 -21.53
CA LEU A 914 -13.79 7.67 -21.34
C LEU A 914 -12.91 7.99 -22.55
N VAL A 915 -12.49 6.99 -23.34
CA VAL A 915 -11.77 7.20 -24.62
C VAL A 915 -12.70 7.71 -25.71
N LYS A 916 -13.93 7.18 -25.80
CA LYS A 916 -14.91 7.54 -26.85
C LYS A 916 -15.68 8.84 -26.57
N THR A 917 -15.77 9.28 -25.33
CA THR A 917 -16.49 10.49 -24.92
C THR A 917 -15.57 11.70 -24.77
N SER A 918 -16.06 12.89 -25.14
CA SER A 918 -15.33 14.14 -24.88
C SER A 918 -15.26 14.45 -23.39
N PRO A 919 -14.20 15.16 -22.92
CA PRO A 919 -14.06 15.51 -21.52
C PRO A 919 -15.23 16.33 -20.98
N SER A 920 -15.55 16.08 -19.71
CA SER A 920 -16.59 16.78 -18.95
C SER A 920 -16.44 18.31 -18.93
N TYR A 921 -15.19 18.81 -18.92
CA TYR A 921 -14.81 20.23 -18.85
C TYR A 921 -14.51 20.87 -20.22
N ARG A 922 -14.64 20.12 -21.33
CA ARG A 922 -14.52 20.68 -22.69
C ARG A 922 -15.73 21.59 -22.93
N SER A 923 -15.50 22.92 -22.94
CA SER A 923 -16.52 23.89 -23.38
C SER A 923 -17.01 23.49 -24.78
N ILE A 924 -18.32 23.54 -25.00
CA ILE A 924 -18.92 23.28 -26.31
C ILE A 924 -18.84 24.57 -27.15
N THR A 925 -17.64 25.14 -27.23
CA THR A 925 -17.25 26.18 -28.20
C THR A 925 -17.09 25.53 -29.59
N SER A 926 -18.20 24.98 -30.06
CA SER A 926 -18.50 24.89 -31.47
C SER A 926 -18.57 26.32 -31.99
N LEU A 927 -17.44 26.83 -32.49
CA LEU A 927 -17.44 27.97 -33.41
C LEU A 927 -18.45 27.66 -34.50
N SER A 928 -19.59 28.36 -34.48
CA SER A 928 -20.62 28.24 -35.50
C SER A 928 -19.98 28.57 -36.84
N SER A 929 -19.94 27.57 -37.73
CA SER A 929 -19.28 27.63 -39.04
C SER A 929 -20.12 28.43 -40.04
N SER A 930 -20.45 29.66 -39.67
CA SER A 930 -21.41 30.56 -40.33
C SER A 930 -20.85 31.97 -40.57
N SER A 931 -19.54 32.12 -40.71
CA SER A 931 -18.90 33.30 -41.32
C SER A 931 -17.58 32.91 -42.01
N SER A 932 -17.66 32.59 -43.29
CA SER A 932 -16.50 32.26 -44.11
C SER A 932 -15.76 33.52 -44.58
N GLY A 933 -14.61 33.83 -43.98
CA GLY A 933 -13.65 34.82 -44.52
C GLY A 933 -12.97 35.70 -43.48
N SER A 934 -11.70 36.05 -43.75
CA SER A 934 -10.78 36.85 -42.92
C SER A 934 -10.39 36.23 -41.56
N GLY A 935 -9.22 36.64 -41.06
CA GLY A 935 -8.53 36.03 -39.91
C GLY A 935 -8.80 36.71 -38.57
N ALA A 936 -8.01 36.31 -37.57
CA ALA A 936 -8.16 36.72 -36.17
C ALA A 936 -8.21 38.25 -35.96
N SER A 937 -9.40 38.74 -35.64
CA SER A 937 -9.59 39.98 -34.86
C SER A 937 -10.91 39.84 -34.11
N ALA A 938 -10.83 39.53 -32.81
CA ALA A 938 -11.99 39.60 -31.94
C ALA A 938 -12.13 41.06 -31.49
N ASP A 939 -13.05 41.78 -32.13
CA ASP A 939 -13.32 43.19 -31.84
C ASP A 939 -13.56 43.41 -30.33
N VAL A 940 -12.72 44.25 -29.72
CA VAL A 940 -12.79 44.57 -28.29
C VAL A 940 -14.18 45.10 -27.92
N ALA A 941 -14.83 45.86 -28.81
CA ALA A 941 -16.17 46.38 -28.55
C ALA A 941 -17.20 45.24 -28.40
N GLN A 942 -17.06 44.14 -29.14
CA GLN A 942 -17.94 42.97 -29.04
C GLN A 942 -17.70 42.17 -27.75
N LEU A 943 -16.47 42.14 -27.24
CA LEU A 943 -16.17 41.54 -25.94
C LEU A 943 -16.74 42.41 -24.80
N LEU A 944 -16.42 43.71 -24.79
CA LEU A 944 -16.91 44.65 -23.78
C LEU A 944 -18.44 44.68 -23.71
N ALA A 945 -19.14 44.68 -24.85
CA ALA A 945 -20.60 44.68 -24.91
C ALA A 945 -21.27 43.49 -24.21
N GLN A 946 -20.57 42.37 -24.00
CA GLN A 946 -21.11 41.18 -23.35
C GLN A 946 -20.80 41.09 -21.84
N ILE A 947 -19.81 41.85 -21.34
CA ILE A 947 -19.41 41.87 -19.92
C ILE A 947 -20.58 42.16 -18.95
N PRO A 948 -21.50 43.12 -19.24
CA PRO A 948 -22.66 43.37 -18.39
C PRO A 948 -23.54 42.14 -18.18
N SER A 949 -23.65 41.27 -19.19
CA SER A 949 -24.43 40.03 -19.10
C SER A 949 -23.79 39.02 -18.15
N VAL A 950 -22.45 38.95 -18.10
CA VAL A 950 -21.71 38.08 -17.16
C VAL A 950 -21.95 38.51 -15.72
N ILE A 951 -21.75 39.79 -15.43
CA ILE A 951 -21.91 40.38 -14.09
C ILE A 951 -23.38 40.27 -13.63
N THR A 952 -24.33 40.53 -14.53
CA THR A 952 -25.77 40.36 -14.25
C THR A 952 -26.13 38.90 -13.98
N ARG A 953 -25.54 37.94 -14.70
CA ARG A 953 -25.76 36.50 -14.47
C ARG A 953 -25.17 36.06 -13.11
N VAL A 954 -24.01 36.58 -12.69
CA VAL A 954 -23.50 36.38 -11.32
C VAL A 954 -24.47 36.97 -10.29
N ALA A 955 -24.86 38.23 -10.45
CA ALA A 955 -25.70 38.94 -9.50
C ALA A 955 -27.11 38.35 -9.32
N THR A 956 -27.61 37.59 -10.31
CA THR A 956 -28.93 36.93 -10.32
C THR A 956 -28.89 35.45 -9.94
N THR A 957 -27.81 34.72 -10.26
CA THR A 957 -27.66 33.29 -9.90
C THR A 957 -26.99 33.05 -8.56
N SER A 958 -26.27 34.06 -8.02
CA SER A 958 -25.51 34.00 -6.76
C SER A 958 -24.62 32.74 -6.64
N PRO A 959 -23.70 32.52 -7.61
CA PRO A 959 -22.98 31.25 -7.73
C PRO A 959 -22.08 30.97 -6.53
N LEU A 960 -21.90 29.69 -6.20
CA LEU A 960 -20.99 29.28 -5.12
C LEU A 960 -19.52 29.50 -5.54
N SER A 961 -18.75 30.19 -4.70
CA SER A 961 -17.31 30.34 -4.83
C SER A 961 -16.61 29.57 -3.70
N HIS A 962 -16.12 28.37 -4.03
CA HIS A 962 -15.41 27.50 -3.09
C HIS A 962 -13.93 27.86 -3.09
N ASN A 963 -13.45 28.48 -2.00
CA ASN A 963 -12.12 29.03 -1.89
C ASN A 963 -11.26 28.17 -0.96
N MET A 964 -10.46 27.27 -1.55
CA MET A 964 -9.42 26.54 -0.84
C MET A 964 -8.18 27.43 -0.73
N THR A 965 -8.21 28.34 0.25
CA THR A 965 -7.25 29.44 0.36
C THR A 965 -6.67 29.61 1.76
N ASN A 966 -5.58 30.39 1.81
CA ASN A 966 -4.77 30.62 3.00
C ASN A 966 -5.45 31.56 4.02
N LEU A 967 -5.13 31.37 5.30
CA LEU A 967 -5.79 32.06 6.43
C LEU A 967 -5.70 33.60 6.37
N VAL A 968 -4.70 34.17 5.72
CA VAL A 968 -4.53 35.63 5.63
C VAL A 968 -5.64 36.28 4.78
N VAL A 969 -6.13 35.56 3.76
CA VAL A 969 -7.04 36.14 2.75
C VAL A 969 -8.48 35.66 2.86
N GLN A 970 -8.79 34.64 3.67
CA GLN A 970 -10.15 34.04 3.76
C GLN A 970 -11.26 35.07 4.04
N ASN A 971 -11.07 35.95 5.03
CA ASN A 971 -12.05 36.99 5.34
C ASN A 971 -12.21 38.01 4.19
N PHE A 972 -11.11 38.37 3.52
CA PHE A 972 -11.16 39.31 2.40
C PHE A 972 -11.86 38.68 1.19
N ALA A 973 -11.53 37.41 0.88
CA ALA A 973 -12.18 36.62 -0.17
C ALA A 973 -13.70 36.49 0.06
N ALA A 974 -14.12 36.21 1.30
CA ALA A 974 -15.53 36.11 1.64
C ALA A 974 -16.30 37.43 1.38
N ASN A 975 -15.76 38.56 1.81
CA ASN A 975 -16.41 39.86 1.61
C ASN A 975 -16.38 40.29 0.13
N VAL A 976 -15.29 40.03 -0.60
CA VAL A 976 -15.20 40.28 -2.05
C VAL A 976 -16.22 39.44 -2.83
N ALA A 977 -16.37 38.15 -2.52
CA ALA A 977 -17.38 37.30 -3.14
C ALA A 977 -18.81 37.87 -2.97
N LEU A 978 -19.17 38.25 -1.75
CA LEU A 978 -20.48 38.83 -1.44
C LEU A 978 -20.71 40.17 -2.17
N ALA A 979 -19.68 41.01 -2.27
CA ALA A 979 -19.74 42.29 -2.99
C ALA A 979 -20.01 42.10 -4.49
N VAL A 980 -19.26 41.20 -5.16
CA VAL A 980 -19.47 40.90 -6.59
C VAL A 980 -20.74 40.08 -6.85
N GLY A 981 -21.32 39.48 -5.81
CA GLY A 981 -22.64 38.85 -5.81
C GLY A 981 -22.66 37.33 -5.79
N ALA A 982 -21.54 36.70 -5.45
CA ALA A 982 -21.41 35.26 -5.24
C ALA A 982 -21.59 34.85 -3.78
N SER A 983 -21.84 33.56 -3.55
CA SER A 983 -21.90 32.96 -2.22
C SER A 983 -20.55 32.30 -1.87
N PRO A 984 -19.77 32.79 -0.90
CA PRO A 984 -18.47 32.20 -0.55
C PRO A 984 -18.60 30.95 0.33
N ILE A 985 -17.67 30.00 0.14
CA ILE A 985 -17.35 28.99 1.16
C ILE A 985 -15.84 28.76 1.24
N MET A 986 -15.29 28.68 2.47
CA MET A 986 -13.85 28.63 2.77
C MET A 986 -13.36 27.22 3.21
N ALA A 987 -13.99 26.17 2.68
CA ALA A 987 -13.75 24.79 3.10
C ALA A 987 -12.42 24.23 2.53
N ASN A 988 -11.42 24.03 3.38
CA ASN A 988 -10.11 23.47 2.99
C ASN A 988 -10.03 21.92 3.01
N TYR A 989 -11.12 21.22 3.37
CA TYR A 989 -11.16 19.76 3.45
C TYR A 989 -11.64 19.14 2.12
N GLY A 990 -10.85 18.21 1.58
CA GLY A 990 -11.07 17.69 0.22
C GLY A 990 -12.26 16.72 0.10
N GLU A 991 -12.72 16.11 1.19
CA GLU A 991 -13.83 15.14 1.16
C GLU A 991 -15.21 15.79 1.05
N GLU A 992 -15.34 17.09 1.40
CA GLU A 992 -16.58 17.86 1.23
C GLU A 992 -16.77 18.37 -0.21
N ALA A 993 -15.67 18.47 -0.97
CA ALA A 993 -15.68 19.03 -2.32
C ALA A 993 -16.64 18.33 -3.32
N PRO A 994 -16.87 16.99 -3.29
CA PRO A 994 -17.89 16.33 -4.11
C PRO A 994 -19.32 16.83 -3.84
N ASP A 995 -19.63 17.28 -2.63
CA ASP A 995 -20.94 17.82 -2.29
C ASP A 995 -21.04 19.29 -2.71
N LEU A 996 -20.00 20.08 -2.44
CA LEU A 996 -19.90 21.50 -2.86
C LEU A 996 -19.93 21.65 -4.39
N ALA A 997 -19.30 20.74 -5.13
CA ALA A 997 -19.33 20.75 -6.59
C ALA A 997 -20.73 20.53 -7.17
N ARG A 998 -21.60 19.76 -6.49
CA ARG A 998 -23.01 19.56 -6.89
C ARG A 998 -23.88 20.78 -6.65
N LEU A 999 -23.53 21.65 -5.68
CA LEU A 999 -24.24 22.91 -5.43
C LEU A 999 -24.07 23.95 -6.55
N GLY A 1000 -23.12 23.75 -7.46
CA GLY A 1000 -23.08 24.47 -8.74
C GLY A 1000 -22.15 25.68 -8.79
N GLY A 1001 -20.99 25.59 -8.14
CA GLY A 1001 -20.01 26.68 -8.06
C GLY A 1001 -18.80 26.60 -8.99
N SER A 1002 -17.77 27.36 -8.64
CA SER A 1002 -16.38 27.20 -9.10
C SER A 1002 -15.45 27.05 -7.88
N LEU A 1003 -14.31 26.37 -8.09
CA LEU A 1003 -13.27 26.11 -7.10
C LEU A 1003 -12.07 27.03 -7.34
N VAL A 1004 -11.57 27.69 -6.29
CA VAL A 1004 -10.29 28.39 -6.26
C VAL A 1004 -9.30 27.58 -5.43
N ILE A 1005 -8.22 27.11 -6.05
CA ILE A 1005 -7.07 26.50 -5.38
C ILE A 1005 -5.99 27.56 -5.23
N ASN A 1006 -5.78 28.07 -4.01
CA ASN A 1006 -4.72 29.03 -3.70
C ASN A 1006 -3.69 28.36 -2.78
N MET A 1007 -2.48 28.12 -3.30
CA MET A 1007 -1.43 27.44 -2.53
C MET A 1007 -0.60 28.37 -1.64
N GLY A 1008 -1.16 29.51 -1.20
CA GLY A 1008 -0.50 30.49 -0.33
C GLY A 1008 0.11 29.86 0.93
N THR A 1009 -0.56 28.87 1.52
CA THR A 1009 -0.04 28.03 2.62
C THR A 1009 0.04 26.57 2.18
N VAL A 1010 1.12 26.19 1.48
CA VAL A 1010 1.34 24.82 1.00
C VAL A 1010 1.73 23.86 2.13
N THR A 1011 0.95 22.79 2.31
CA THR A 1011 1.22 21.66 3.21
C THR A 1011 0.98 20.33 2.47
N PRO A 1012 1.52 19.18 2.94
CA PRO A 1012 1.26 17.89 2.30
C PRO A 1012 -0.24 17.55 2.23
N ASP A 1013 -0.95 17.76 3.33
CA ASP A 1013 -2.40 17.51 3.43
C ASP A 1013 -3.20 18.51 2.58
N GLY A 1014 -2.73 19.76 2.49
CA GLY A 1014 -3.28 20.76 1.59
C GLY A 1014 -3.21 20.32 0.13
N ILE A 1015 -2.05 19.84 -0.34
CA ILE A 1015 -1.91 19.28 -1.69
C ILE A 1015 -2.87 18.10 -1.91
N ALA A 1016 -2.96 17.17 -0.94
CA ALA A 1016 -3.88 16.04 -1.04
C ALA A 1016 -5.36 16.47 -1.11
N ASN A 1017 -5.76 17.49 -0.35
CA ASN A 1017 -7.11 18.05 -0.39
C ASN A 1017 -7.38 18.82 -1.69
N TYR A 1018 -6.42 19.59 -2.21
CA TYR A 1018 -6.54 20.28 -3.50
C TYR A 1018 -6.75 19.29 -4.65
N LEU A 1019 -6.05 18.15 -4.65
CA LEU A 1019 -6.22 17.11 -5.66
C LEU A 1019 -7.60 16.45 -5.62
N LYS A 1020 -8.15 16.20 -4.41
CA LYS A 1020 -9.52 15.67 -4.24
C LYS A 1020 -10.57 16.65 -4.76
N ALA A 1021 -10.44 17.93 -4.40
CA ALA A 1021 -11.37 18.97 -4.85
C ALA A 1021 -11.29 19.21 -6.37
N LEU A 1022 -10.08 19.24 -6.93
CA LEU A 1022 -9.84 19.32 -8.38
C LEU A 1022 -10.54 18.17 -9.13
N ALA A 1023 -10.37 16.93 -8.67
CA ALA A 1023 -11.05 15.77 -9.25
C ALA A 1023 -12.59 15.87 -9.13
N ALA A 1024 -13.11 16.30 -7.98
CA ALA A 1024 -14.54 16.48 -7.74
C ALA A 1024 -15.16 17.54 -8.66
N TYR A 1025 -14.52 18.70 -8.81
CA TYR A 1025 -15.01 19.79 -9.67
C TYR A 1025 -14.90 19.44 -11.16
N ASN A 1026 -13.81 18.81 -11.60
CA ASN A 1026 -13.68 18.28 -12.96
C ASN A 1026 -14.77 17.24 -13.28
N ALA A 1027 -15.09 16.33 -12.36
CA ALA A 1027 -16.16 15.35 -12.53
C ALA A 1027 -17.55 16.02 -12.64
N ALA A 1028 -17.79 17.05 -11.82
CA ALA A 1028 -19.05 17.80 -11.78
C ALA A 1028 -19.22 18.85 -12.89
N ARG A 1029 -18.28 18.96 -13.84
CA ARG A 1029 -18.24 20.01 -14.91
C ARG A 1029 -18.15 21.43 -14.36
N ARG A 1030 -17.50 21.62 -13.22
CA ARG A 1030 -17.40 22.92 -12.53
C ARG A 1030 -16.02 23.56 -12.69
N PRO A 1031 -15.91 24.87 -12.99
CA PRO A 1031 -14.63 25.48 -13.30
C PRO A 1031 -13.66 25.49 -12.12
N VAL A 1032 -12.37 25.31 -12.40
CA VAL A 1032 -11.29 25.41 -11.41
C VAL A 1032 -10.32 26.54 -11.77
N VAL A 1033 -10.15 27.49 -10.84
CA VAL A 1033 -9.14 28.55 -10.85
C VAL A 1033 -7.94 28.08 -10.01
N PHE A 1034 -6.74 28.20 -10.55
CA PHE A 1034 -5.49 27.93 -9.83
C PHE A 1034 -4.65 29.20 -9.66
N ASP A 1035 -4.30 29.47 -8.40
CA ASP A 1035 -3.43 30.58 -7.96
C ASP A 1035 -2.16 29.98 -7.31
N PRO A 1036 -1.04 29.88 -8.05
CA PRO A 1036 0.19 29.20 -7.65
C PRO A 1036 1.09 30.13 -6.79
N VAL A 1037 0.52 30.85 -5.82
CA VAL A 1037 1.19 31.86 -4.99
C VAL A 1037 2.64 31.50 -4.61
N GLY A 1038 3.58 32.37 -4.97
CA GLY A 1038 5.01 32.24 -4.68
C GLY A 1038 5.67 31.03 -5.35
N ALA A 1039 5.15 30.55 -6.49
CA ALA A 1039 5.57 29.32 -7.16
C ALA A 1039 7.09 29.12 -7.19
N GLY A 1040 7.85 30.14 -7.62
CA GLY A 1040 9.31 30.05 -7.82
C GLY A 1040 10.11 29.99 -6.51
N ALA A 1041 9.60 30.60 -5.44
CA ALA A 1041 10.34 30.91 -4.22
C ALA A 1041 10.96 29.69 -3.50
N THR A 1042 10.35 28.51 -3.59
CA THR A 1042 10.89 27.27 -2.99
C THR A 1042 10.73 26.05 -3.88
N SER A 1043 11.58 25.04 -3.69
CA SER A 1043 11.44 23.73 -4.34
C SER A 1043 10.14 23.00 -3.97
N ILE A 1044 9.62 23.22 -2.75
CA ILE A 1044 8.34 22.65 -2.31
C ILE A 1044 7.19 23.26 -3.12
N ARG A 1045 7.16 24.59 -3.28
CA ARG A 1045 6.15 25.28 -4.12
C ARG A 1045 6.24 24.86 -5.59
N ARG A 1046 7.45 24.80 -6.17
CA ARG A 1046 7.66 24.31 -7.55
C ARG A 1046 7.20 22.86 -7.75
N ASN A 1047 7.40 21.99 -6.76
CA ASN A 1047 6.90 20.62 -6.82
C ASN A 1047 5.37 20.57 -6.68
N ALA A 1048 4.78 21.36 -5.78
CA ALA A 1048 3.33 21.44 -5.61
C ALA A 1048 2.61 21.91 -6.89
N VAL A 1049 3.15 22.92 -7.59
CA VAL A 1049 2.66 23.36 -8.91
C VAL A 1049 2.66 22.20 -9.90
N LYS A 1050 3.78 21.47 -10.02
CA LYS A 1050 3.87 20.28 -10.90
C LYS A 1050 2.85 19.19 -10.51
N THR A 1051 2.63 18.96 -9.22
CA THR A 1051 1.65 17.99 -8.73
C THR A 1051 0.21 18.41 -9.05
N ILE A 1052 -0.14 19.69 -8.91
CA ILE A 1052 -1.50 20.19 -9.19
C ILE A 1052 -1.79 20.19 -10.71
N LEU A 1053 -0.84 20.64 -11.54
CA LEU A 1053 -0.92 20.54 -13.01
C LEU A 1053 -0.99 19.08 -13.51
N ALA A 1054 -0.40 18.13 -12.76
CA ALA A 1054 -0.53 16.71 -13.02
C ALA A 1054 -1.83 16.09 -12.44
N GLY A 1055 -2.57 16.81 -11.60
CA GLY A 1055 -3.73 16.30 -10.87
C GLY A 1055 -5.05 16.29 -11.65
N GLY A 1056 -5.25 17.27 -12.55
CA GLY A 1056 -6.52 17.46 -13.24
C GLY A 1056 -6.46 18.58 -14.27
N TYR A 1057 -7.63 19.04 -14.71
CA TYR A 1057 -7.80 20.17 -15.64
C TYR A 1057 -8.16 21.45 -14.87
N LEU A 1058 -7.58 22.57 -15.30
CA LEU A 1058 -7.73 23.89 -14.69
C LEU A 1058 -8.24 24.85 -15.76
N ASP A 1059 -9.38 25.50 -15.53
CA ASP A 1059 -10.01 26.42 -16.49
C ASP A 1059 -9.29 27.76 -16.56
N LEU A 1060 -8.71 28.19 -15.44
CA LEU A 1060 -7.87 29.38 -15.33
C LEU A 1060 -6.61 29.08 -14.52
N ILE A 1061 -5.45 29.48 -15.04
CA ILE A 1061 -4.23 29.68 -14.25
C ILE A 1061 -3.98 31.18 -14.15
N LYS A 1062 -3.95 31.71 -12.93
CA LYS A 1062 -3.68 33.12 -12.64
C LYS A 1062 -2.43 33.25 -11.77
N GLY A 1063 -1.57 34.24 -12.03
CA GLY A 1063 -0.43 34.56 -11.16
C GLY A 1063 0.33 35.81 -11.61
N ASN A 1064 1.36 36.23 -10.86
CA ASN A 1064 2.31 37.26 -11.34
C ASN A 1064 3.29 36.70 -12.39
N GLU A 1065 4.13 37.56 -12.98
CA GLU A 1065 5.12 37.19 -13.99
C GLU A 1065 6.01 36.01 -13.58
N GLY A 1066 6.56 36.03 -12.36
CA GLY A 1066 7.44 34.97 -11.85
C GLY A 1066 6.72 33.66 -11.58
N GLU A 1067 5.45 33.73 -11.18
CA GLU A 1067 4.57 32.57 -11.00
C GLU A 1067 4.19 31.91 -12.32
N ILE A 1068 3.77 32.69 -13.31
CA ILE A 1068 3.44 32.20 -14.66
C ILE A 1068 4.69 31.65 -15.37
N ALA A 1069 5.85 32.30 -15.24
CA ALA A 1069 7.12 31.76 -15.74
C ALA A 1069 7.48 30.42 -15.05
N THR A 1070 7.20 30.27 -13.76
CA THR A 1070 7.41 29.01 -13.03
C THR A 1070 6.45 27.89 -13.50
N VAL A 1071 5.20 28.23 -13.87
CA VAL A 1071 4.24 27.29 -14.47
C VAL A 1071 4.63 26.91 -15.90
N TRP A 1072 5.20 27.84 -16.67
CA TRP A 1072 5.77 27.56 -17.98
C TRP A 1072 6.97 26.60 -17.88
N GLY A 1073 7.88 26.85 -16.94
CA GLY A 1073 8.94 25.90 -16.57
C GLY A 1073 10.26 26.05 -17.33
N GLU A 1074 10.42 27.12 -18.12
CA GLU A 1074 11.76 27.57 -18.53
C GLU A 1074 12.57 28.07 -17.33
N GLY A 1075 13.89 27.93 -17.41
CA GLY A 1075 14.76 28.08 -16.25
C GLY A 1075 15.18 29.53 -15.96
N ALA A 1076 14.82 30.04 -14.79
CA ALA A 1076 15.52 31.15 -14.14
C ALA A 1076 16.17 30.66 -12.84
N MET A 1077 17.47 30.91 -12.68
CA MET A 1077 18.21 30.62 -11.42
C MET A 1077 18.13 31.78 -10.42
N GLU A 1078 17.11 32.64 -10.54
CA GLU A 1078 16.84 33.71 -9.60
C GLU A 1078 15.78 33.27 -8.58
N GLN A 1079 16.18 33.23 -7.31
CA GLN A 1079 15.31 32.81 -6.24
C GLN A 1079 14.36 33.96 -5.86
N GLN A 1080 13.11 33.88 -6.33
CA GLN A 1080 12.04 34.84 -6.03
C GLN A 1080 12.01 35.15 -4.52
N LYS A 1081 12.30 36.42 -4.17
CA LYS A 1081 12.29 36.91 -2.78
C LYS A 1081 10.88 37.32 -2.42
N GLY A 1082 10.16 36.47 -1.68
CA GLY A 1082 8.79 36.75 -1.25
C GLY A 1082 7.77 36.59 -2.39
N VAL A 1083 6.76 37.45 -2.39
CA VAL A 1083 5.69 37.53 -3.41
C VAL A 1083 5.81 38.81 -4.26
N ASP A 1084 6.89 39.56 -4.07
CA ASP A 1084 7.07 40.89 -4.66
C ASP A 1084 7.41 40.80 -6.16
N SER A 1085 6.80 41.67 -6.97
CA SER A 1085 6.83 41.56 -8.44
C SER A 1085 7.93 42.40 -9.09
N SER A 1086 9.09 41.81 -9.32
CA SER A 1086 10.13 42.38 -10.20
C SER A 1086 9.86 42.01 -11.66
N SER A 1087 9.30 42.93 -12.44
CA SER A 1087 9.05 42.76 -13.88
C SER A 1087 10.36 42.76 -14.68
N THR A 1088 10.61 41.69 -15.43
CA THR A 1088 11.82 41.49 -16.25
C THR A 1088 11.51 41.33 -17.75
N LEU A 1089 10.34 40.79 -18.09
CA LEU A 1089 9.91 40.56 -19.47
C LEU A 1089 9.32 41.82 -20.12
N THR A 1090 9.57 41.98 -21.41
CA THR A 1090 8.90 43.01 -22.25
C THR A 1090 7.43 42.67 -22.50
N PRO A 1091 6.55 43.64 -22.81
CA PRO A 1091 5.14 43.40 -23.16
C PRO A 1091 4.92 42.23 -24.15
N ALA A 1092 5.64 42.21 -25.27
CA ALA A 1092 5.53 41.15 -26.28
C ALA A 1092 6.08 39.78 -25.82
N GLN A 1093 6.94 39.73 -24.80
CA GLN A 1093 7.34 38.47 -24.16
C GLN A 1093 6.29 37.98 -23.16
N LYS A 1094 5.62 38.88 -22.42
CA LYS A 1094 4.51 38.52 -21.52
C LYS A 1094 3.32 37.99 -22.32
N ALA A 1095 2.93 38.67 -23.40
CA ALA A 1095 1.87 38.25 -24.31
C ALA A 1095 2.15 36.86 -24.91
N ARG A 1096 3.37 36.59 -25.40
CA ARG A 1096 3.81 35.24 -25.84
C ARG A 1096 3.69 34.22 -24.72
N LEU A 1097 4.28 34.48 -23.55
CA LEU A 1097 4.29 33.54 -22.43
C LEU A 1097 2.88 33.15 -21.96
N VAL A 1098 1.94 34.10 -21.95
CA VAL A 1098 0.53 33.88 -21.60
C VAL A 1098 -0.20 33.11 -22.70
N ARG A 1099 -0.08 33.54 -23.98
CA ARG A 1099 -0.64 32.85 -25.16
C ARG A 1099 -0.18 31.40 -25.23
N ASP A 1100 1.12 31.19 -25.13
CA ASP A 1100 1.75 29.90 -25.35
C ASP A 1100 1.46 28.94 -24.19
N LEU A 1101 1.38 29.43 -22.94
CA LEU A 1101 0.91 28.62 -21.81
C LEU A 1101 -0.58 28.25 -21.94
N ALA A 1102 -1.45 29.20 -22.31
CA ALA A 1102 -2.88 28.97 -22.52
C ALA A 1102 -3.13 27.94 -23.63
N ARG A 1103 -2.45 28.08 -24.78
CA ARG A 1103 -2.46 27.08 -25.86
C ARG A 1103 -1.85 25.75 -25.42
N ARG A 1104 -0.84 25.76 -24.55
CA ARG A 1104 -0.17 24.53 -24.07
C ARG A 1104 -1.07 23.69 -23.19
N GLU A 1105 -1.77 24.31 -22.24
CA GLU A 1105 -2.65 23.62 -21.30
C GLU A 1105 -4.11 23.49 -21.80
N ARG A 1106 -4.45 24.20 -22.89
CA ARG A 1106 -5.81 24.36 -23.45
C ARG A 1106 -6.78 24.98 -22.45
N ASN A 1107 -6.39 26.08 -21.82
CA ASN A 1107 -7.18 26.81 -20.83
C ASN A 1107 -6.99 28.33 -20.92
N VAL A 1108 -7.57 29.09 -19.99
CA VAL A 1108 -7.32 30.52 -19.87
C VAL A 1108 -6.10 30.76 -18.96
N VAL A 1109 -5.27 31.74 -19.29
CA VAL A 1109 -4.15 32.20 -18.45
C VAL A 1109 -4.25 33.70 -18.24
N LEU A 1110 -4.04 34.14 -17.00
CA LEU A 1110 -4.02 35.54 -16.58
C LEU A 1110 -2.72 35.86 -15.83
N MET A 1111 -1.79 36.58 -16.46
CA MET A 1111 -0.60 37.13 -15.82
C MET A 1111 -0.88 38.55 -15.32
N THR A 1112 -0.74 38.78 -14.02
CA THR A 1112 -1.11 40.05 -13.40
C THR A 1112 0.09 40.91 -12.98
N GLY A 1113 0.01 42.23 -13.12
CA GLY A 1113 1.12 43.16 -12.93
C GLY A 1113 0.72 44.64 -12.87
N LYS A 1114 1.38 45.48 -13.67
CA LYS A 1114 0.97 46.89 -13.91
C LYS A 1114 0.02 47.01 -15.10
N THR A 1115 0.19 46.10 -16.05
CA THR A 1115 -0.68 45.85 -17.21
C THR A 1115 -0.87 44.34 -17.21
N ASP A 1116 -2.11 43.90 -17.18
CA ASP A 1116 -2.48 42.49 -17.08
C ASP A 1116 -2.58 41.85 -18.47
N TYR A 1117 -2.14 40.60 -18.59
CA TYR A 1117 -2.12 39.85 -19.86
C TYR A 1117 -3.01 38.61 -19.75
N LEU A 1118 -3.98 38.48 -20.66
CA LEU A 1118 -5.04 37.48 -20.62
C LEU A 1118 -5.14 36.75 -21.96
N SER A 1119 -5.12 35.41 -21.98
CA SER A 1119 -5.27 34.62 -23.21
C SER A 1119 -5.98 33.28 -23.01
N ASP A 1120 -6.64 32.80 -24.07
CA ASP A 1120 -7.15 31.44 -24.24
C ASP A 1120 -6.27 30.59 -25.19
N GLY A 1121 -5.13 31.12 -25.62
CA GLY A 1121 -4.21 30.52 -26.59
C GLY A 1121 -4.42 30.97 -28.04
N ASN A 1122 -5.59 31.55 -28.35
CA ASN A 1122 -5.95 32.04 -29.68
C ASN A 1122 -6.05 33.57 -29.71
N ARG A 1123 -6.73 34.15 -28.71
CA ARG A 1123 -6.88 35.58 -28.48
C ARG A 1123 -5.94 35.99 -27.34
N THR A 1124 -5.30 37.15 -27.45
CA THR A 1124 -4.46 37.71 -26.37
C THR A 1124 -4.86 39.16 -26.14
N LEU A 1125 -5.11 39.51 -24.88
CA LEU A 1125 -5.54 40.84 -24.46
C LEU A 1125 -4.52 41.42 -23.47
N ALA A 1126 -4.30 42.72 -23.56
CA ALA A 1126 -3.69 43.54 -22.51
C ALA A 1126 -4.76 44.39 -21.83
N VAL A 1127 -4.66 44.58 -20.51
CA VAL A 1127 -5.56 45.40 -19.70
C VAL A 1127 -4.73 46.35 -18.82
N ASP A 1128 -4.87 47.67 -18.97
CA ASP A 1128 -4.10 48.69 -18.20
C ASP A 1128 -4.99 49.40 -17.16
N ASN A 1129 -5.93 48.67 -16.57
CA ASN A 1129 -6.81 49.14 -15.49
C ASN A 1129 -6.19 48.89 -14.10
N GLY A 1130 -6.83 49.44 -13.07
CA GLY A 1130 -6.49 49.20 -11.66
C GLY A 1130 -5.70 50.33 -11.02
N HIS A 1131 -5.19 50.07 -9.80
CA HIS A 1131 -4.51 51.09 -9.00
C HIS A 1131 -3.39 50.53 -8.13
N GLU A 1132 -2.31 51.29 -7.94
CA GLU A 1132 -1.10 50.87 -7.19
C GLU A 1132 -1.39 50.47 -5.73
N LEU A 1133 -2.46 50.99 -5.13
CA LEU A 1133 -2.91 50.61 -3.78
C LEU A 1133 -3.26 49.11 -3.67
N LEU A 1134 -3.64 48.45 -4.78
CA LEU A 1134 -3.83 47.00 -4.79
C LEU A 1134 -2.52 46.25 -4.45
N GLY A 1135 -1.37 46.77 -4.87
CA GLY A 1135 -0.06 46.19 -4.56
C GLY A 1135 0.39 46.44 -3.11
N GLN A 1136 -0.25 47.36 -2.40
CA GLN A 1136 0.05 47.71 -1.00
C GLN A 1136 -0.81 46.94 0.02
N ILE A 1137 -1.71 46.06 -0.46
CA ILE A 1137 -2.67 45.32 0.37
C ILE A 1137 -2.44 43.82 0.17
N THR A 1138 -2.27 43.09 1.27
CA THR A 1138 -2.04 41.64 1.20
C THR A 1138 -3.26 40.90 0.65
N GLY A 1139 -3.03 39.97 -0.29
CA GLY A 1139 -4.07 39.09 -0.81
C GLY A 1139 -4.97 39.64 -1.91
N THR A 1140 -4.80 40.88 -2.37
CA THR A 1140 -5.56 41.45 -3.52
C THR A 1140 -5.51 40.56 -4.76
N GLY A 1141 -4.31 40.12 -5.14
CA GLY A 1141 -4.12 39.16 -6.22
C GLY A 1141 -4.87 37.83 -6.00
N CYS A 1142 -4.99 37.36 -4.76
CA CYS A 1142 -5.69 36.12 -4.44
C CYS A 1142 -7.22 36.27 -4.51
N VAL A 1143 -7.77 37.39 -4.04
CA VAL A 1143 -9.23 37.64 -4.05
C VAL A 1143 -9.76 38.06 -5.43
N LEU A 1144 -8.90 38.49 -6.36
CA LEU A 1144 -9.22 38.54 -7.78
C LEU A 1144 -9.49 37.12 -8.34
N GLY A 1145 -8.80 36.09 -7.83
CA GLY A 1145 -9.15 34.69 -8.12
C GLY A 1145 -10.56 34.31 -7.66
N THR A 1146 -10.97 34.78 -6.48
CA THR A 1146 -12.36 34.65 -5.97
C THR A 1146 -13.36 35.34 -6.90
N THR A 1147 -13.10 36.59 -7.29
CA THR A 1147 -13.97 37.36 -8.20
C THR A 1147 -14.16 36.65 -9.54
N VAL A 1148 -13.06 36.20 -10.15
CA VAL A 1148 -13.09 35.52 -11.45
C VAL A 1148 -13.75 34.14 -11.35
N SER A 1149 -13.63 33.43 -10.23
CA SER A 1149 -14.35 32.16 -10.02
C SER A 1149 -15.88 32.32 -10.06
N ALA A 1150 -16.41 33.46 -9.58
CA ALA A 1150 -17.84 33.74 -9.66
C ALA A 1150 -18.31 33.91 -11.11
N MET A 1151 -17.56 34.69 -11.90
CA MET A 1151 -17.84 34.90 -13.33
C MET A 1151 -17.77 33.58 -14.10
N LEU A 1152 -16.72 32.78 -13.86
CA LEU A 1152 -16.57 31.46 -14.46
C LEU A 1152 -17.71 30.51 -14.06
N ALA A 1153 -18.17 30.52 -12.81
CA ALA A 1153 -19.28 29.68 -12.35
C ALA A 1153 -20.61 30.02 -13.05
N ALA A 1154 -20.88 31.31 -13.30
CA ALA A 1154 -22.07 31.76 -14.03
C ALA A 1154 -21.97 31.58 -15.56
N TRP A 1155 -20.75 31.50 -16.11
CA TRP A 1155 -20.47 31.53 -17.56
C TRP A 1155 -19.70 30.28 -18.04
N ALA A 1156 -19.80 29.17 -17.31
CA ALA A 1156 -18.94 27.98 -17.43
C ALA A 1156 -19.00 27.27 -18.79
N ASP A 1157 -20.20 27.19 -19.38
CA ASP A 1157 -20.47 26.51 -20.64
C ASP A 1157 -20.15 27.36 -21.88
N GLU A 1158 -19.82 28.64 -21.67
CA GLU A 1158 -19.74 29.70 -22.69
C GLU A 1158 -18.28 30.15 -22.91
N ASP A 1159 -18.05 31.41 -23.30
CA ASP A 1159 -16.71 31.97 -23.47
C ASP A 1159 -16.02 32.25 -22.12
N LYS A 1160 -15.08 31.38 -21.76
CA LYS A 1160 -14.28 31.49 -20.52
C LYS A 1160 -13.32 32.68 -20.54
N LEU A 1161 -12.85 33.16 -21.70
CA LEU A 1161 -11.98 34.35 -21.77
C LEU A 1161 -12.77 35.60 -21.36
N LEU A 1162 -13.97 35.74 -21.91
CA LEU A 1162 -14.91 36.82 -21.57
C LEU A 1162 -15.27 36.81 -20.08
N ALA A 1163 -15.49 35.62 -19.49
CA ALA A 1163 -15.76 35.50 -18.06
C ALA A 1163 -14.61 36.00 -17.18
N VAL A 1164 -13.36 35.69 -17.55
CA VAL A 1164 -12.17 36.20 -16.84
C VAL A 1164 -12.00 37.71 -17.05
N LEU A 1165 -12.19 38.22 -18.26
CA LEU A 1165 -12.13 39.65 -18.58
C LEU A 1165 -13.19 40.46 -17.81
N ALA A 1166 -14.42 39.95 -17.71
CA ALA A 1166 -15.50 40.56 -16.94
C ALA A 1166 -15.14 40.65 -15.44
N GLY A 1167 -14.56 39.59 -14.88
CA GLY A 1167 -14.11 39.57 -13.48
C GLY A 1167 -12.94 40.52 -13.23
N LEU A 1168 -12.00 40.62 -14.18
CA LEU A 1168 -10.87 41.53 -14.10
C LEU A 1168 -11.31 42.99 -14.14
N LEU A 1169 -12.11 43.40 -15.13
CA LEU A 1169 -12.58 44.79 -15.25
C LEU A 1169 -13.52 45.22 -14.12
N HIS A 1170 -14.38 44.33 -13.62
CA HIS A 1170 -15.19 44.58 -12.41
C HIS A 1170 -14.28 44.87 -11.21
N PHE A 1171 -13.22 44.08 -11.04
CA PHE A 1171 -12.26 44.24 -9.94
C PHE A 1171 -11.42 45.51 -10.08
N GLU A 1172 -10.88 45.79 -11.26
CA GLU A 1172 -9.90 46.87 -11.45
C GLU A 1172 -10.53 48.25 -11.58
N ILE A 1173 -11.71 48.38 -12.22
CA ILE A 1173 -12.42 49.67 -12.29
C ILE A 1173 -12.99 50.04 -10.91
N ALA A 1174 -13.42 49.07 -10.10
CA ALA A 1174 -13.75 49.30 -8.69
C ALA A 1174 -12.54 49.76 -7.87
N ALA A 1175 -11.32 49.29 -8.17
CA ALA A 1175 -10.10 49.75 -7.53
C ALA A 1175 -9.71 51.19 -7.93
N GLU A 1176 -9.87 51.55 -9.20
CA GLU A 1176 -9.71 52.94 -9.67
C GLU A 1176 -10.72 53.88 -8.99
N TRP A 1177 -12.00 53.46 -8.91
CA TRP A 1177 -13.06 54.23 -8.26
C TRP A 1177 -12.82 54.41 -6.77
N ALA A 1178 -12.36 53.36 -6.07
CA ALA A 1178 -12.05 53.43 -4.65
C ALA A 1178 -10.85 54.37 -4.38
N ALA A 1179 -9.81 54.32 -5.21
CA ALA A 1179 -8.61 55.15 -5.05
C ALA A 1179 -8.87 56.66 -5.13
N VAL A 1180 -9.90 57.10 -5.88
CA VAL A 1180 -10.23 58.53 -6.04
C VAL A 1180 -11.27 59.06 -5.05
N ARG A 1181 -11.77 58.23 -4.12
CA ARG A 1181 -12.70 58.68 -3.07
C ARG A 1181 -11.98 59.50 -2.00
N ALA A 1182 -12.61 60.59 -1.54
CA ALA A 1182 -12.03 61.49 -0.55
C ALA A 1182 -11.83 60.88 0.86
N ASP A 1183 -12.53 59.78 1.20
CA ASP A 1183 -12.32 59.03 2.44
C ASP A 1183 -11.15 58.03 2.39
N VAL A 1184 -10.61 57.76 1.19
CA VAL A 1184 -9.39 56.96 1.03
C VAL A 1184 -8.15 57.84 1.22
N GLN A 1185 -7.30 57.40 2.15
CA GLN A 1185 -6.13 58.13 2.64
C GLN A 1185 -4.88 57.21 2.71
N GLY A 1186 -4.99 56.00 2.15
CA GLY A 1186 -3.97 54.96 2.16
C GLY A 1186 -4.57 53.55 2.19
N PRO A 1187 -3.74 52.49 2.23
CA PRO A 1187 -4.19 51.10 2.13
C PRO A 1187 -5.27 50.68 3.13
N GLY A 1188 -5.23 51.21 4.36
CA GLY A 1188 -6.18 50.86 5.43
C GLY A 1188 -7.61 51.34 5.18
N THR A 1189 -7.80 52.53 4.60
CA THR A 1189 -9.15 53.01 4.22
C THR A 1189 -9.53 52.63 2.79
N PHE A 1190 -8.57 52.26 1.93
CA PHE A 1190 -8.86 51.69 0.62
C PHE A 1190 -9.62 50.36 0.70
N VAL A 1191 -9.26 49.43 1.60
CA VAL A 1191 -9.92 48.10 1.68
C VAL A 1191 -11.46 48.16 1.80
N PRO A 1192 -12.07 48.89 2.75
CA PRO A 1192 -13.53 49.00 2.83
C PRO A 1192 -14.13 49.73 1.62
N ALA A 1193 -13.53 50.85 1.19
CA ALA A 1193 -13.98 51.60 0.01
C ALA A 1193 -13.95 50.75 -1.28
N PHE A 1194 -12.97 49.86 -1.41
CA PHE A 1194 -12.87 48.92 -2.53
C PHE A 1194 -14.00 47.88 -2.53
N ILE A 1195 -14.38 47.38 -1.36
CA ILE A 1195 -15.51 46.45 -1.21
C ILE A 1195 -16.84 47.17 -1.52
N ASP A 1196 -17.00 48.44 -1.12
CA ASP A 1196 -18.15 49.28 -1.52
C ASP A 1196 -18.23 49.43 -3.04
N GLU A 1197 -17.13 49.81 -3.71
CA GLU A 1197 -17.15 50.06 -5.15
C GLU A 1197 -17.31 48.77 -5.96
N LEU A 1198 -16.82 47.62 -5.49
CA LEU A 1198 -17.15 46.30 -6.09
C LEU A 1198 -18.66 46.04 -6.07
N ALA A 1199 -19.32 46.29 -4.93
CA ALA A 1199 -20.76 46.15 -4.79
C ALA A 1199 -21.53 47.20 -5.62
N ARG A 1200 -20.97 48.41 -5.79
CA ARG A 1200 -21.52 49.46 -6.64
C ARG A 1200 -21.47 49.09 -8.12
N VAL A 1201 -20.32 48.64 -8.65
CA VAL A 1201 -20.17 48.23 -10.06
C VAL A 1201 -21.14 47.09 -10.40
N ARG A 1202 -21.30 46.12 -9.49
CA ARG A 1202 -22.35 45.08 -9.59
C ARG A 1202 -23.74 45.73 -9.70
N ARG A 1203 -24.08 46.62 -8.75
CA ARG A 1203 -25.41 47.23 -8.66
C ARG A 1203 -25.76 48.04 -9.91
N VAL A 1204 -24.91 48.97 -10.32
CA VAL A 1204 -25.18 49.84 -11.49
C VAL A 1204 -25.30 49.04 -12.78
N THR A 1205 -24.52 47.95 -12.93
CA THR A 1205 -24.65 47.03 -14.07
C THR A 1205 -26.02 46.35 -14.13
N VAL A 1206 -26.55 45.90 -12.98
CA VAL A 1206 -27.89 45.30 -12.89
C VAL A 1206 -29.01 46.35 -13.06
N GLU A 1207 -28.77 47.60 -12.65
CA GLU A 1207 -29.64 48.76 -12.88
C GLU A 1207 -29.60 49.26 -14.33
N GLY A 1208 -28.70 48.74 -15.17
CA GLY A 1208 -28.54 49.09 -16.59
C GLY A 1208 -27.65 50.30 -16.87
N ASP A 1209 -27.01 50.88 -15.85
CA ASP A 1209 -25.99 51.92 -16.01
C ASP A 1209 -24.62 51.29 -16.32
N LEU A 1210 -24.24 51.39 -17.59
CA LEU A 1210 -23.00 50.85 -18.14
C LEU A 1210 -21.92 51.94 -18.31
N THR A 1211 -22.09 53.13 -17.73
CA THR A 1211 -21.10 54.23 -17.86
C THR A 1211 -19.72 53.85 -17.33
N TRP A 1212 -19.66 52.99 -16.30
CA TRP A 1212 -18.40 52.48 -15.74
C TRP A 1212 -17.53 51.74 -16.77
N LEU A 1213 -18.14 51.07 -17.75
CA LEU A 1213 -17.45 50.30 -18.78
C LEU A 1213 -16.66 51.19 -19.76
N GLN A 1214 -16.96 52.50 -19.80
CA GLN A 1214 -16.16 53.49 -20.54
C GLN A 1214 -14.75 53.67 -19.96
N GLY A 1215 -14.51 53.22 -18.72
CA GLY A 1215 -13.19 53.17 -18.10
C GLY A 1215 -12.32 51.97 -18.53
N ALA A 1216 -12.84 51.02 -19.31
CA ALA A 1216 -12.12 49.81 -19.69
C ALA A 1216 -10.99 50.10 -20.72
N LYS A 1217 -9.76 49.75 -20.36
CA LYS A 1217 -8.52 49.96 -21.14
C LYS A 1217 -8.03 48.61 -21.65
N VAL A 1218 -8.75 48.05 -22.62
CA VAL A 1218 -8.47 46.72 -23.18
C VAL A 1218 -7.96 46.84 -24.62
N GLU A 1219 -6.83 46.22 -24.90
CA GLU A 1219 -6.24 46.14 -26.23
C GLU A 1219 -6.03 44.67 -26.66
N VAL A 1220 -6.30 44.34 -27.92
CA VAL A 1220 -5.85 43.07 -28.50
C VAL A 1220 -4.36 43.17 -28.75
N VAL A 1221 -3.59 42.22 -28.24
CA VAL A 1221 -2.16 42.10 -28.53
C VAL A 1221 -1.98 41.06 -29.62
N ASP A 1222 -1.63 41.50 -30.82
CA ASP A 1222 -1.15 40.60 -31.87
C ASP A 1222 0.20 40.01 -31.45
N VAL A 1223 0.34 38.70 -31.61
CA VAL A 1223 1.51 37.95 -31.17
C VAL A 1223 1.93 36.99 -32.28
N GLU A 1224 3.12 37.21 -32.84
CA GLU A 1224 3.82 36.29 -33.77
C GLU A 1224 4.24 34.98 -33.10
#